data_AF-A0A4Z0D7G2-F1
#
_entry.id   AF-A0A4Z0D7G2-F1
#
_cell.length_a   1.000
_cell.length_b   1.000
_cell.length_c   1.000
_cell.angle_alpha   90.00
_cell.angle_beta   90.00
_cell.angle_gamma   90.00
#
_symmetry.space_group_name_H-M   'P 1'
#
loop_
_entity.id
_entity.type
_entity.pdbx_description
1 polymer ?
#
loop_
_entity_poly.entity_id
_entity_poly.type
_entity_poly.pdbx_seq_one_letter_code
_entity_poly.pdbx_strand_id
1 'polypeptide(L)'
;MIKTRKLILTTLLILLFGIFMDILSYQGISLISVSKEYIYYVYTAIVTIAAISATLLTIVVNSFDEKYYGFSIKEIANFRNDYLILSRIIPVVLSSIVISTLILAIGMINTLVAILITVVLLISTTSKYTWKLISDENFCTDRVSEEINIIVEKNNNKEIESLFKRLFAGLNYSIETYGISSIDKHLNMISNTIVKSKLTEDISILIDKELRDTFKIVSNSIGFIPAIDKVLKLYNSMEQKYSSYDKREIFYKELQDIQFLNDKELNSSSMIEISNGFEDQSYIEDDDKIFILYQYFLNIYFNDIINKGVKNSLLEKLIIHVSEFRYPVENNYDTIKQKTLLYIVRDFILVNKEIEDAKDILISISKVLYSQRNSKSDKLFETIAIIYLAIYLYSEFETETLYKEHRKKLKSLIYEYERNIHTSRISFNLVIKTCFKQIVKALWNLSPQDYKELKFLEYFPPKFIVKTSVWNIDMGVNFAIFNYLLSYYEFGLIPYKMINNWDGIENKKFYIGSMLDFFDYDTQTIKKPNLDKMEEISEWIGIRYSLTLDVQKGMFKNLNEEMERLVDEELEKAVDTVPKIPDINYLLKQRFKDFYGYNESIDVKNSKEMRFRPLIVDLQYCNNELNISERLAGYFESFLNDQIEKELSVVELSFDLDGVKVLLDQLKNNRYNKRNYTYVDDWAFNKGVKESEEYKELVTIIEGISFENTSPIDFHIFFKEGCLDYNIEITEYEHDFLTDDECSVYVENFKVADGLYKLKDAYLNKSKAMEVIMKGYRKELVSFKYKSNLNRDCGFLIRYKYNR
;
A
#
# COMPACT_ATOMS: atom_id res chain seq x y z
N MET A 1 32.59 31.36 34.55
CA MET A 1 31.46 31.44 35.49
C MET A 1 31.67 30.43 36.61
N ILE A 2 31.44 30.81 37.86
CA ILE A 2 31.55 29.88 38.99
C ILE A 2 30.32 28.95 38.94
N LYS A 3 30.52 27.63 38.77
CA LYS A 3 29.42 26.65 38.86
C LYS A 3 28.74 26.76 40.23
N THR A 4 27.43 26.53 40.31
CA THR A 4 26.63 26.72 41.54
C THR A 4 27.25 26.03 42.76
N ARG A 5 27.83 24.83 42.60
CA ARG A 5 28.54 24.11 43.69
C ARG A 5 29.77 24.86 44.22
N LYS A 6 30.59 25.45 43.33
CA LYS A 6 31.76 26.24 43.73
C LYS A 6 31.34 27.54 44.40
N LEU A 7 30.24 28.16 43.93
CA LEU A 7 29.74 29.40 44.52
C LEU A 7 29.22 29.16 45.93
N ILE A 8 28.41 28.11 46.13
CA ILE A 8 27.90 27.70 47.45
C ILE A 8 29.06 27.45 48.42
N LEU A 9 30.07 26.68 48.00
CA LEU A 9 31.25 26.40 48.84
C LEU A 9 31.98 27.69 49.23
N THR A 10 32.22 28.59 48.28
CA THR A 10 32.88 29.88 48.54
C THR A 10 32.06 30.74 49.49
N THR A 11 30.73 30.83 49.31
CA THR A 11 29.87 31.61 50.21
C THR A 11 29.84 31.03 51.63
N LEU A 12 29.85 29.70 51.75
CA LEU A 12 29.83 29.02 53.05
C LEU A 12 31.16 29.23 53.80
N LEU A 13 32.30 29.20 53.09
CA LEU A 13 33.62 29.50 53.66
C LEU A 13 33.72 30.95 54.15
N ILE A 14 33.20 31.92 53.38
CA ILE A 14 33.20 33.34 53.77
C ILE A 14 32.36 33.56 55.04
N LEU A 15 31.17 32.95 55.11
CA LEU A 15 30.30 33.06 56.28
C LEU A 15 30.91 32.40 57.52
N LEU A 16 31.48 31.19 57.39
CA LEU A 16 32.17 30.52 58.49
C LEU A 16 33.38 31.32 59.00
N PHE A 17 34.12 31.95 58.08
CA PHE A 17 35.23 32.83 58.46
C PHE A 17 34.74 34.06 59.24
N GLY A 18 33.63 34.69 58.82
CA GLY A 18 33.02 35.80 59.57
C GLY A 18 32.60 35.43 60.99
N ILE A 19 31.95 34.26 61.15
CA ILE A 19 31.53 33.74 62.45
C ILE A 19 32.74 33.44 63.33
N PHE A 20 33.77 32.79 62.77
CA PHE A 20 35.01 32.48 63.49
C PHE A 20 35.71 33.74 63.98
N MET A 21 35.79 34.78 63.15
CA MET A 21 36.38 36.07 63.52
C MET A 21 35.59 36.77 64.63
N ASP A 22 34.26 36.67 64.64
CA ASP A 22 33.45 37.19 65.74
C ASP A 22 33.66 36.40 67.03
N ILE A 23 33.77 35.07 66.99
CA ILE A 23 34.09 34.23 68.17
C ILE A 23 35.44 34.63 68.77
N LEU A 24 36.47 34.81 67.94
CA LEU A 24 37.79 35.27 68.37
C LEU A 24 37.74 36.69 68.97
N SER A 25 36.94 37.57 68.37
CA SER A 25 36.72 38.93 68.88
C SER A 25 36.04 38.94 70.25
N TYR A 26 35.04 38.08 70.48
CA TYR A 26 34.40 37.89 71.79
C TYR A 26 35.36 37.30 72.85
N GLN A 27 36.36 36.53 72.42
CA GLN A 27 37.43 36.02 73.29
C GLN A 27 38.54 37.05 73.55
N GLY A 28 38.39 38.30 73.06
CA GLY A 28 39.33 39.39 73.28
C GLY A 28 40.50 39.44 72.29
N ILE A 29 40.50 38.59 71.25
CA ILE A 29 41.52 38.55 70.20
C ILE A 29 41.00 39.37 69.02
N SER A 30 41.07 40.70 69.11
CA SER A 30 40.63 41.59 68.02
C SER A 30 41.78 41.94 67.08
N LEU A 31 41.75 41.42 65.84
CA LEU A 31 42.69 41.81 64.77
C LEU A 31 42.33 43.16 64.12
N ILE A 32 41.07 43.62 64.24
CA ILE A 32 40.57 44.87 63.62
C ILE A 32 39.59 45.55 64.59
N SER A 33 39.88 46.79 64.99
CA SER A 33 38.96 47.63 65.80
C SER A 33 38.13 48.53 64.90
N VAL A 34 36.81 48.47 65.01
CA VAL A 34 35.90 49.25 64.14
C VAL A 34 34.94 50.08 64.98
N SER A 35 34.60 51.30 64.51
CA SER A 35 33.68 52.20 65.22
C SER A 35 32.27 51.60 65.32
N LYS A 36 31.56 51.92 66.40
CA LYS A 36 30.17 51.44 66.61
C LYS A 36 29.21 51.88 65.51
N GLU A 37 29.51 52.95 64.79
CA GLU A 37 28.69 53.44 63.67
C GLU A 37 28.87 52.58 62.41
N TYR A 38 30.03 51.93 62.23
CA TYR A 38 30.33 51.09 61.08
C TYR A 38 29.36 49.92 60.90
N ILE A 39 28.89 49.31 62.00
CA ILE A 39 27.95 48.18 61.95
C ILE A 39 26.62 48.58 61.28
N TYR A 40 26.16 49.81 61.52
CA TYR A 40 24.93 50.34 60.93
C TYR A 40 25.14 50.70 59.45
N TYR A 41 26.33 51.19 59.07
CA TYR A 41 26.67 51.43 57.66
C TYR A 41 26.73 50.12 56.86
N VAL A 42 27.37 49.07 57.39
CA VAL A 42 27.43 47.75 56.75
C VAL A 42 26.02 47.15 56.61
N TYR A 43 25.21 47.21 57.67
CA TYR A 43 23.83 46.75 57.63
C TYR A 43 23.01 47.51 56.58
N THR A 44 23.09 48.85 56.56
CA THR A 44 22.39 49.69 55.57
C THR A 44 22.83 49.35 54.15
N ALA A 45 24.12 49.09 53.93
CA ALA A 45 24.65 48.64 52.65
C ALA A 45 24.06 47.29 52.22
N ILE A 46 23.95 46.31 53.12
CA ILE A 46 23.31 45.01 52.84
C ILE A 46 21.86 45.21 52.39
N VAL A 47 21.08 45.97 53.17
CA VAL A 47 19.66 46.23 52.87
C VAL A 47 19.51 46.91 51.50
N THR A 48 20.30 47.94 51.26
CA THR A 48 20.24 48.75 50.02
C THR A 48 20.62 47.92 48.80
N ILE A 49 21.76 47.20 48.87
CA ILE A 49 22.26 46.40 47.76
C ILE A 49 21.32 45.23 47.47
N ALA A 50 20.85 44.53 48.51
CA ALA A 50 19.94 43.40 48.37
C ALA A 50 18.61 43.82 47.73
N ALA A 51 17.96 44.88 48.26
CA ALA A 51 16.65 45.32 47.78
C ALA A 51 16.71 45.90 46.36
N ILE A 52 17.64 46.81 46.08
CA ILE A 52 17.75 47.45 44.76
C ILE A 52 18.13 46.41 43.69
N SER A 53 19.14 45.59 43.97
CA SER A 53 19.64 44.64 42.96
C SER A 53 18.65 43.51 42.69
N ALA A 54 17.94 43.00 43.71
CA ALA A 54 16.88 42.02 43.52
C ALA A 54 15.73 42.59 42.68
N THR A 55 15.35 43.85 42.93
CA THR A 55 14.32 44.55 42.16
C THR A 55 14.74 44.74 40.71
N LEU A 56 15.94 45.27 40.47
CA LEU A 56 16.46 45.48 39.11
C LEU A 56 16.60 44.17 38.33
N LEU A 57 17.16 43.12 38.93
CA LEU A 57 17.27 41.81 38.27
C LEU A 57 15.90 41.24 37.91
N THR A 58 14.91 41.41 38.78
CA THR A 58 13.53 40.94 38.52
C THR A 58 12.88 41.74 37.40
N ILE A 59 13.04 43.07 37.39
CA ILE A 59 12.50 43.92 36.32
C ILE A 59 13.14 43.53 34.99
N VAL A 60 14.47 43.52 34.93
CA VAL A 60 15.23 43.24 33.71
C VAL A 60 14.82 41.89 33.12
N VAL A 61 14.76 40.82 33.90
CA VAL A 61 14.38 39.48 33.39
C VAL A 61 12.92 39.40 32.95
N ASN A 62 12.02 40.17 33.55
CA ASN A 62 10.60 40.21 33.13
C ASN A 62 10.32 41.17 31.98
N SER A 63 11.27 42.05 31.62
CA SER A 63 11.09 43.03 30.54
C SER A 63 11.39 42.48 29.14
N PHE A 64 11.95 41.28 29.01
CA PHE A 64 12.21 40.67 27.71
C PHE A 64 11.15 39.64 27.35
N ASP A 65 10.48 39.88 26.23
CA ASP A 65 9.48 38.97 25.64
C ASP A 65 10.07 37.99 24.62
N GLU A 66 11.38 38.05 24.38
CA GLU A 66 12.09 37.15 23.45
C GLU A 66 11.96 35.69 23.89
N LYS A 67 11.71 34.81 22.91
CA LYS A 67 11.61 33.37 23.10
C LYS A 67 12.58 32.61 22.20
N TYR A 68 13.27 31.65 22.78
CA TYR A 68 14.18 30.75 22.08
C TYR A 68 13.57 29.34 22.09
N TYR A 69 13.24 28.82 20.90
CA TYR A 69 12.52 27.54 20.72
C TYR A 69 11.25 27.40 21.58
N GLY A 70 10.51 28.50 21.77
CA GLY A 70 9.28 28.55 22.58
C GLY A 70 9.48 28.80 24.08
N PHE A 71 10.72 28.95 24.56
CA PHE A 71 11.04 29.28 25.95
C PHE A 71 11.40 30.75 26.12
N SER A 72 10.75 31.43 27.06
CA SER A 72 11.06 32.83 27.37
C SER A 72 12.37 32.97 28.17
N ILE A 73 13.05 34.12 28.06
CA ILE A 73 14.26 34.41 28.85
C ILE A 73 14.03 34.20 30.35
N LYS A 74 12.83 34.55 30.85
CA LYS A 74 12.42 34.31 32.24
C LYS A 74 12.46 32.82 32.63
N GLU A 75 12.07 31.94 31.73
CA GLU A 75 12.09 30.49 31.96
C GLU A 75 13.50 29.94 31.86
N ILE A 76 14.28 30.39 30.86
CA ILE A 76 15.69 30.00 30.68
C ILE A 76 16.52 30.39 31.92
N ALA A 77 16.24 31.54 32.52
CA ALA A 77 16.87 31.98 33.77
C ALA A 77 16.59 31.05 34.98
N ASN A 78 15.62 30.13 34.86
CA ASN A 78 15.17 29.23 35.92
C ASN A 78 15.33 27.73 35.61
N PHE A 79 15.98 27.37 34.49
CA PHE A 79 16.28 25.98 34.13
C PHE A 79 17.15 25.25 35.16
N ARG A 80 17.03 23.92 35.20
CA ARG A 80 17.62 23.05 36.25
C ARG A 80 19.06 22.67 35.89
N ASN A 81 19.94 23.66 35.72
CA ASN A 81 21.32 23.42 35.27
C ASN A 81 22.34 23.67 36.38
N ASP A 82 23.62 23.40 36.08
CA ASP A 82 24.81 23.66 36.94
C ASP A 82 25.05 25.16 37.29
N TYR A 83 24.11 26.02 36.90
CA TYR A 83 24.18 27.47 36.94
C TYR A 83 23.11 28.05 37.88
N LEU A 84 23.14 29.36 38.05
CA LEU A 84 22.38 30.06 39.07
C LEU A 84 20.90 30.17 38.70
N ILE A 85 20.02 29.62 39.55
CA ILE A 85 18.56 29.71 39.39
C ILE A 85 18.09 31.03 39.99
N LEU A 86 17.65 31.96 39.15
CA LEU A 86 17.29 33.32 39.56
C LEU A 86 16.20 33.33 40.64
N SER A 87 15.17 32.48 40.48
CA SER A 87 14.06 32.31 41.44
C SER A 87 14.48 31.82 42.82
N ARG A 88 15.64 31.18 42.96
CA ARG A 88 16.18 30.75 44.27
C ARG A 88 17.07 31.80 44.90
N ILE A 89 17.76 32.61 44.10
CA ILE A 89 18.75 33.58 44.61
C ILE A 89 18.07 34.83 45.13
N ILE A 90 17.02 35.32 44.46
CA ILE A 90 16.29 36.51 44.91
C ILE A 90 15.77 36.33 46.35
N PRO A 91 15.08 35.22 46.71
CA PRO A 91 14.69 34.97 48.10
C PRO A 91 15.86 34.87 49.06
N VAL A 92 16.99 34.28 48.67
CA VAL A 92 18.19 34.16 49.53
C VAL A 92 18.81 35.53 49.80
N VAL A 93 18.93 36.38 48.78
CA VAL A 93 19.42 37.75 48.90
C VAL A 93 18.49 38.59 49.78
N LEU A 94 17.16 38.45 49.64
CA LEU A 94 16.21 39.14 50.52
C LEU A 94 16.21 38.59 51.95
N SER A 95 16.36 37.27 52.13
CA SER A 95 16.47 36.64 53.46
C SER A 95 17.72 37.08 54.20
N SER A 96 18.78 37.44 53.48
CA SER A 96 20.00 38.01 54.07
C SER A 96 19.72 39.30 54.85
N ILE A 97 18.68 40.06 54.49
CA ILE A 97 18.24 41.26 55.24
C ILE A 97 17.76 40.84 56.63
N VAL A 98 16.83 39.88 56.69
CA VAL A 98 16.26 39.37 57.95
C VAL A 98 17.36 38.79 58.85
N ILE A 99 18.25 37.97 58.26
CA ILE A 99 19.38 37.38 58.98
C ILE A 99 20.33 38.48 59.50
N SER A 100 20.61 39.50 58.68
CA SER A 100 21.44 40.63 59.09
C SER A 100 20.80 41.46 60.21
N THR A 101 19.47 41.59 60.24
CA THR A 101 18.75 42.27 61.34
C THR A 101 18.94 41.54 62.66
N LEU A 102 18.85 40.21 62.65
CA LEU A 102 19.09 39.38 63.83
C LEU A 102 20.55 39.47 64.32
N ILE A 103 21.50 39.41 63.39
CA ILE A 103 22.94 39.48 63.69
C ILE A 103 23.35 40.88 64.18
N LEU A 104 22.73 41.93 63.65
CA LEU A 104 22.88 43.30 64.14
C LEU A 104 22.45 43.43 65.61
N ALA A 105 21.34 42.79 65.99
CA ALA A 105 20.87 42.79 67.38
C ALA A 105 21.84 42.09 68.34
N ILE A 106 22.61 41.12 67.86
CA ILE A 106 23.63 40.38 68.64
C ILE A 106 24.98 41.14 68.64
N GLY A 107 25.20 42.05 67.69
CA GLY A 107 26.42 42.87 67.60
C GLY A 107 27.60 42.21 66.89
N MET A 108 27.34 41.22 66.03
CA MET A 108 28.35 40.43 65.31
C MET A 108 28.80 41.12 64.00
N ILE A 109 29.82 41.97 64.09
CA ILE A 109 30.24 42.86 63.00
C ILE A 109 30.95 42.13 61.85
N ASN A 110 31.81 41.15 62.14
CA ASN A 110 32.57 40.45 61.09
C ASN A 110 31.66 39.52 60.29
N THR A 111 30.65 38.94 60.93
CA THR A 111 29.60 38.16 60.27
C THR A 111 28.74 39.05 59.37
N LEU A 112 28.40 40.27 59.79
CA LEU A 112 27.72 41.24 58.92
C LEU A 112 28.56 41.61 57.68
N VAL A 113 29.86 41.84 57.84
CA VAL A 113 30.77 42.08 56.71
C VAL A 113 30.86 40.85 55.80
N ALA A 114 30.91 39.64 56.35
CA ALA A 114 30.90 38.40 55.57
C ALA A 114 29.59 38.21 54.80
N ILE A 115 28.44 38.57 55.38
CA ILE A 115 27.14 38.58 54.70
C ILE A 115 27.13 39.61 53.58
N LEU A 116 27.63 40.84 53.81
CA LEU A 116 27.74 41.86 52.77
C LEU A 116 28.57 41.37 51.58
N ILE A 117 29.75 40.80 51.83
CA ILE A 117 30.60 40.23 50.77
C ILE A 117 29.86 39.11 50.03
N THR A 118 29.16 38.23 50.76
CA THR A 118 28.37 37.14 50.18
C THR A 118 27.25 37.66 49.28
N VAL A 119 26.50 38.67 49.72
CA VAL A 119 25.42 39.32 48.96
C VAL A 119 25.96 39.98 47.70
N VAL A 120 27.06 40.71 47.79
CA VAL A 120 27.73 41.35 46.64
C VAL A 120 28.21 40.30 45.63
N LEU A 121 28.82 39.21 46.09
CA LEU A 121 29.27 38.12 45.22
C LEU A 121 28.11 37.40 44.51
N LEU A 122 27.02 37.11 45.23
CA LEU A 122 25.81 36.49 44.67
C LEU A 122 25.17 37.39 43.62
N ILE A 123 24.98 38.68 43.92
CA ILE A 123 24.40 39.65 42.98
C ILE A 123 25.31 39.82 41.78
N SER A 124 26.61 40.05 41.96
CA SER A 124 27.55 40.25 40.84
C SER A 124 27.58 39.05 39.89
N THR A 125 27.56 37.82 40.44
CA THR A 125 27.54 36.61 39.62
C THR A 125 26.21 36.44 38.90
N THR A 126 25.09 36.77 39.56
CA THR A 126 23.75 36.71 38.98
C THR A 126 23.58 37.77 37.88
N SER A 127 24.03 39.00 38.09
CA SER A 127 24.01 40.06 37.09
C SER A 127 24.84 39.71 35.85
N LYS A 128 26.02 39.10 36.02
CA LYS A 128 26.82 38.62 34.88
C LYS A 128 26.10 37.52 34.09
N TYR A 129 25.38 36.63 34.79
CA TYR A 129 24.58 35.59 34.15
C TYR A 129 23.39 36.19 33.38
N THR A 130 22.62 37.06 34.02
CA THR A 130 21.49 37.76 33.41
C THR A 130 21.92 38.61 32.21
N TRP A 131 23.06 39.31 32.31
CA TRP A 131 23.62 40.07 31.18
C TRP A 131 23.91 39.15 29.98
N LYS A 132 24.52 37.98 30.23
CA LYS A 132 24.82 37.02 29.16
C LYS A 132 23.55 36.44 28.53
N LEU A 133 22.51 36.18 29.31
CA LEU A 133 21.20 35.76 28.79
C LEU A 133 20.55 36.79 27.85
N ILE A 134 20.88 38.07 28.02
CA ILE A 134 20.31 39.16 27.20
C ILE A 134 21.20 39.45 25.99
N SER A 135 22.52 39.29 26.12
CA SER A 135 23.47 39.73 25.09
C SER A 135 23.93 38.64 24.12
N ASP A 136 23.70 37.36 24.43
CA ASP A 136 24.29 36.22 23.70
C ASP A 136 23.22 35.17 23.36
N GLU A 137 22.70 35.22 22.13
CA GLU A 137 21.68 34.29 21.63
C GLU A 137 22.14 32.83 21.68
N ASN A 138 23.41 32.56 21.35
CA ASN A 138 23.97 31.21 21.36
C ASN A 138 23.97 30.63 22.78
N PHE A 139 24.19 31.49 23.79
CA PHE A 139 24.09 31.07 25.17
C PHE A 139 22.66 30.64 25.54
N CYS A 140 21.63 31.33 25.02
CA CYS A 140 20.24 30.94 25.25
C CYS A 140 19.87 29.62 24.55
N THR A 141 20.30 29.42 23.31
CA THR A 141 20.02 28.18 22.56
C THR A 141 20.74 26.97 23.16
N ASP A 142 21.98 27.13 23.61
CA ASP A 142 22.73 26.10 24.35
C ASP A 142 22.00 25.70 25.64
N ARG A 143 21.45 26.69 26.36
CA ARG A 143 20.69 26.44 27.60
C ARG A 143 19.41 25.67 27.39
N VAL A 144 18.66 26.02 26.35
CA VAL A 144 17.44 25.27 25.98
C VAL A 144 17.82 23.83 25.61
N SER A 145 18.90 23.63 24.85
CA SER A 145 19.38 22.30 24.48
C SER A 145 19.76 21.44 25.70
N GLU A 146 20.44 22.03 26.69
CA GLU A 146 20.78 21.37 27.96
C GLU A 146 19.52 20.95 28.74
N GLU A 147 18.53 21.86 28.89
CA GLU A 147 17.29 21.55 29.62
C GLU A 147 16.47 20.46 28.90
N ILE A 148 16.42 20.49 27.56
CA ILE A 148 15.79 19.42 26.77
C ILE A 148 16.43 18.07 27.07
N ASN A 149 17.76 17.98 27.07
CA ASN A 149 18.45 16.72 27.38
C ASN A 149 18.09 16.22 28.79
N ILE A 150 18.02 17.13 29.78
CA ILE A 150 17.62 16.78 31.15
C ILE A 150 16.19 16.26 31.21
N ILE A 151 15.25 16.87 30.48
CA ILE A 151 13.85 16.42 30.42
C ILE A 151 13.75 15.04 29.76
N VAL A 152 14.45 14.85 28.65
CA VAL A 152 14.46 13.60 27.88
C VAL A 152 15.10 12.46 28.69
N GLU A 153 16.22 12.70 29.38
CA GLU A 153 16.89 11.71 30.22
C GLU A 153 16.02 11.22 31.40
N LYS A 154 15.18 12.09 31.96
CA LYS A 154 14.23 11.70 33.02
C LYS A 154 13.13 10.76 32.51
N ASN A 155 12.89 10.75 31.21
CA ASN A 155 11.93 9.87 30.54
C ASN A 155 10.50 9.95 31.13
N ASN A 156 10.04 11.17 31.43
CA ASN A 156 8.68 11.42 31.90
C ASN A 156 7.78 11.87 30.74
N ASN A 157 6.85 11.02 30.34
CA ASN A 157 5.98 11.26 29.17
C ASN A 157 5.24 12.59 29.21
N LYS A 158 4.73 13.03 30.38
CA LYS A 158 4.00 14.31 30.48
C LYS A 158 4.91 15.52 30.27
N GLU A 159 6.16 15.45 30.75
CA GLU A 159 7.14 16.52 30.53
C GLU A 159 7.58 16.55 29.05
N ILE A 160 7.76 15.38 28.43
CA ILE A 160 8.10 15.25 27.00
C ILE A 160 6.95 15.74 26.11
N GLU A 161 5.70 15.38 26.43
CA GLU A 161 4.51 15.86 25.71
C GLU A 161 4.41 17.39 25.75
N SER A 162 4.58 17.98 26.95
CA SER A 162 4.58 19.44 27.12
C SER A 162 5.75 20.10 26.38
N LEU A 163 6.90 19.42 26.30
CA LEU A 163 8.06 19.91 25.56
C LEU A 163 7.77 19.97 24.06
N PHE A 164 7.21 18.91 23.46
CA PHE A 164 6.89 18.90 22.04
C PHE A 164 5.85 19.97 21.67
N LYS A 165 4.74 20.09 22.41
CA LYS A 165 3.76 21.16 22.19
C LYS A 165 4.40 22.55 22.19
N ARG A 166 5.37 22.75 23.07
CA ARG A 166 6.08 24.02 23.19
C ARG A 166 7.04 24.28 22.04
N LEU A 167 7.80 23.26 21.63
CA LEU A 167 8.71 23.36 20.50
C LEU A 167 7.94 23.64 19.20
N PHE A 168 6.85 22.91 18.93
CA PHE A 168 6.03 23.13 17.74
C PHE A 168 5.37 24.51 17.75
N ALA A 169 4.72 24.92 18.84
CA ALA A 169 4.14 26.26 18.95
C ALA A 169 5.20 27.39 18.86
N GLY A 170 6.43 27.13 19.31
CA GLY A 170 7.54 28.07 19.25
C GLY A 170 8.03 28.36 17.83
N LEU A 171 7.75 27.48 16.86
CA LEU A 171 8.22 27.63 15.48
C LEU A 171 7.61 28.87 14.81
N ASN A 172 6.30 29.10 14.97
CA ASN A 172 5.64 30.27 14.37
C ASN A 172 6.24 31.58 14.89
N TYR A 173 6.46 31.67 16.20
CA TYR A 173 7.11 32.82 16.82
C TYR A 173 8.53 33.02 16.29
N SER A 174 9.29 31.94 16.10
CA SER A 174 10.65 32.00 15.57
C SER A 174 10.68 32.57 14.15
N ILE A 175 9.74 32.15 13.30
CA ILE A 175 9.62 32.64 11.92
C ILE A 175 9.23 34.12 11.91
N GLU A 176 8.24 34.52 12.72
CA GLU A 176 7.78 35.91 12.80
C GLU A 176 8.86 36.86 13.34
N THR A 177 9.66 36.42 14.31
CA THR A 177 10.64 37.28 15.02
C THR A 177 12.02 37.28 14.35
N TYR A 178 12.53 36.10 13.97
CA TYR A 178 13.90 35.91 13.46
C TYR A 178 13.94 35.63 11.95
N GLY A 179 12.78 35.53 11.30
CA GLY A 179 12.66 35.30 9.86
C GLY A 179 12.86 33.86 9.43
N ILE A 180 12.80 33.65 8.11
CA ILE A 180 12.86 32.36 7.43
C ILE A 180 14.14 31.57 7.74
N SER A 181 15.27 32.25 8.00
CA SER A 181 16.56 31.61 8.30
C SER A 181 16.55 30.80 9.60
N SER A 182 15.55 31.00 10.46
CA SER A 182 15.40 30.28 11.73
C SER A 182 14.74 28.90 11.57
N ILE A 183 14.02 28.66 10.47
CA ILE A 183 13.23 27.43 10.24
C ILE A 183 14.12 26.19 10.38
N ASP A 184 15.27 26.16 9.70
CA ASP A 184 16.15 24.99 9.71
C ASP A 184 16.71 24.71 11.11
N LYS A 185 17.12 25.77 11.83
CA LYS A 185 17.63 25.64 13.21
C LYS A 185 16.56 25.11 14.15
N HIS A 186 15.31 25.53 13.99
CA HIS A 186 14.19 25.14 14.85
C HIS A 186 13.71 23.72 14.54
N LEU A 187 13.55 23.35 13.26
CA LEU A 187 13.19 21.98 12.87
C LEU A 187 14.27 20.98 13.28
N ASN A 188 15.57 21.34 13.15
CA ASN A 188 16.66 20.50 13.64
C ASN A 188 16.61 20.30 15.17
N MET A 189 16.19 21.31 15.94
CA MET A 189 16.01 21.17 17.39
C MET A 189 14.90 20.16 17.71
N ILE A 190 13.77 20.23 16.99
CA ILE A 190 12.67 19.27 17.13
C ILE A 190 13.16 17.86 16.78
N SER A 191 13.81 17.68 15.62
CA SER A 191 14.33 16.39 15.19
C SER A 191 15.31 15.78 16.20
N ASN A 192 16.27 16.56 16.69
CA ASN A 192 17.21 16.11 17.73
C ASN A 192 16.50 15.71 19.02
N THR A 193 15.40 16.39 19.37
CA THR A 193 14.58 16.04 20.54
C THR A 193 13.83 14.73 20.34
N ILE A 194 13.24 14.53 19.15
CA ILE A 194 12.60 13.28 18.74
C ILE A 194 13.57 12.10 18.85
N VAL A 195 14.75 12.21 18.22
CA VAL A 195 15.77 11.14 18.18
C VAL A 195 16.25 10.74 19.57
N LYS A 196 16.34 11.69 20.51
CA LYS A 196 16.78 11.42 21.89
C LYS A 196 15.64 10.87 22.77
N SER A 197 14.39 11.10 22.41
CA SER A 197 13.23 10.74 23.21
C SER A 197 12.82 9.29 23.01
N LYS A 198 12.47 8.58 24.08
CA LYS A 198 11.77 7.28 23.95
C LYS A 198 10.29 7.56 23.69
N LEU A 199 9.90 7.56 22.42
CA LEU A 199 8.54 7.86 22.01
C LEU A 199 7.58 6.76 22.46
N THR A 200 6.48 7.17 23.09
CA THR A 200 5.29 6.33 23.29
C THR A 200 4.26 6.62 22.21
N GLU A 201 3.31 5.71 22.02
CA GLU A 201 2.25 5.85 21.02
C GLU A 201 1.50 7.20 21.12
N ASP A 202 1.10 7.62 22.32
CA ASP A 202 0.44 8.92 22.54
C ASP A 202 1.28 10.12 22.08
N ILE A 203 2.60 10.05 22.25
CA ILE A 203 3.52 11.13 21.87
C ILE A 203 3.70 11.14 20.36
N SER A 204 3.75 9.97 19.72
CA SER A 204 3.80 9.87 18.27
C SER A 204 2.56 10.47 17.60
N ILE A 205 1.36 10.14 18.11
CA ILE A 205 0.09 10.71 17.61
C ILE A 205 0.08 12.24 17.74
N LEU A 206 0.59 12.77 18.87
CA LEU A 206 0.74 14.21 19.05
C LEU A 206 1.67 14.82 18.00
N ILE A 207 2.85 14.23 17.80
CA ILE A 207 3.83 14.73 16.82
C ILE A 207 3.22 14.72 15.42
N ASP A 208 2.55 13.65 15.02
CA ASP A 208 1.89 13.54 13.70
C ASP A 208 0.83 14.64 13.48
N LYS A 209 0.09 15.00 14.54
CA LYS A 209 -0.87 16.12 14.49
C LYS A 209 -0.16 17.47 14.34
N GLU A 210 0.86 17.73 15.16
CA GLU A 210 1.60 19.00 15.14
C GLU A 210 2.40 19.21 13.85
N LEU A 211 2.82 18.12 13.19
CA LEU A 211 3.51 18.16 11.90
C LEU A 211 2.64 18.75 10.78
N ARG A 212 1.33 18.52 10.79
CA ARG A 212 0.39 19.11 9.82
C ARG A 212 0.33 20.63 9.95
N ASP A 213 0.16 21.11 11.18
CA ASP A 213 0.10 22.55 11.46
C ASP A 213 1.47 23.20 11.16
N THR A 214 2.56 22.50 11.46
CA THR A 214 3.92 22.89 11.10
C THR A 214 4.09 23.02 9.59
N PHE A 215 3.61 22.04 8.81
CA PHE A 215 3.67 22.08 7.36
C PHE A 215 2.97 23.30 6.79
N LYS A 216 1.76 23.63 7.28
CA LYS A 216 1.03 24.85 6.92
C LYS A 216 1.85 26.12 7.14
N ILE A 217 2.41 26.27 8.35
CA ILE A 217 3.20 27.44 8.74
C ILE A 217 4.43 27.60 7.84
N VAL A 218 5.18 26.51 7.63
CA VAL A 218 6.40 26.53 6.82
C VAL A 218 6.07 26.77 5.35
N SER A 219 5.05 26.10 4.79
CA SER A 219 4.60 26.27 3.41
C SER A 219 4.22 27.71 3.10
N ASN A 220 3.50 28.38 4.00
CA ASN A 220 3.15 29.80 3.86
C ASN A 220 4.36 30.74 3.89
N SER A 221 5.46 30.31 4.51
CA SER A 221 6.65 31.14 4.72
C SER A 221 7.68 31.02 3.60
N ILE A 222 7.91 29.80 3.08
CA ILE A 222 8.99 29.52 2.12
C ILE A 222 8.52 28.83 0.83
N GLY A 223 7.24 28.53 0.74
CA GLY A 223 6.64 27.82 -0.39
C GLY A 223 6.42 26.33 -0.12
N PHE A 224 5.51 25.73 -0.89
CA PHE A 224 5.06 24.35 -0.73
C PHE A 224 6.17 23.32 -0.95
N ILE A 225 6.88 23.44 -2.08
CA ILE A 225 7.94 22.49 -2.45
C ILE A 225 9.07 22.47 -1.40
N PRO A 226 9.65 23.63 -1.00
CA PRO A 226 10.66 23.65 0.06
C PRO A 226 10.13 23.20 1.43
N ALA A 227 8.85 23.39 1.73
CA ALA A 227 8.25 22.91 2.98
C ALA A 227 8.16 21.38 3.03
N ILE A 228 7.86 20.73 1.89
CA ILE A 228 7.86 19.26 1.79
C ILE A 228 9.23 18.72 2.19
N ASP A 229 10.31 19.25 1.59
CA ASP A 229 11.68 18.82 1.92
C ASP A 229 11.95 18.90 3.42
N LYS A 230 11.70 20.07 4.01
CA LYS A 230 12.11 20.37 5.38
C LYS A 230 11.27 19.63 6.42
N VAL A 231 9.96 19.51 6.20
CA VAL A 231 9.04 18.87 7.16
C VAL A 231 9.02 17.35 6.99
N LEU A 232 9.15 16.81 5.76
CA LEU A 232 9.30 15.36 5.60
C LEU A 232 10.64 14.85 6.11
N LYS A 233 11.73 15.62 6.04
CA LYS A 233 12.99 15.30 6.73
C LYS A 233 12.79 15.12 8.23
N LEU A 234 11.97 15.97 8.85
CA LEU A 234 11.60 15.83 10.26
C LEU A 234 10.79 14.56 10.50
N TYR A 235 9.80 14.27 9.65
CA TYR A 235 9.02 13.04 9.73
C TYR A 235 9.89 11.77 9.63
N ASN A 236 10.78 11.73 8.65
CA ASN A 236 11.69 10.59 8.39
C ASN A 236 12.73 10.38 9.51
N SER A 237 12.91 11.36 10.41
CA SER A 237 13.77 11.20 11.59
C SER A 237 13.13 10.36 12.71
N MET A 238 11.85 10.02 12.59
CA MET A 238 11.16 9.10 13.49
C MET A 238 11.42 7.64 13.10
N GLU A 239 11.74 6.77 14.07
CA GLU A 239 11.88 5.32 13.80
C GLU A 239 10.54 4.76 13.27
N GLN A 240 10.58 3.95 12.19
CA GLN A 240 9.39 3.46 11.47
C GLN A 240 8.31 2.81 12.35
N LYS A 241 8.69 2.22 13.50
CA LYS A 241 7.75 1.62 14.47
C LYS A 241 6.79 2.62 15.14
N TYR A 242 6.98 3.92 14.92
CA TYR A 242 6.20 5.00 15.53
C TYR A 242 5.42 5.86 14.52
N SER A 243 5.48 5.51 13.23
CA SER A 243 4.72 6.15 12.16
C SER A 243 3.29 5.58 12.16
N SER A 244 2.38 6.27 12.85
CA SER A 244 0.96 5.85 12.97
C SER A 244 0.13 6.17 11.73
N TYR A 245 0.56 7.15 10.92
CA TYR A 245 -0.22 7.70 9.80
C TYR A 245 0.53 7.62 8.48
N ASP A 246 -0.20 7.62 7.37
CA ASP A 246 0.39 7.81 6.04
C ASP A 246 1.04 9.21 5.99
N LYS A 247 2.33 9.27 5.65
CA LYS A 247 3.12 10.50 5.50
C LYS A 247 2.42 11.55 4.62
N ARG A 248 1.61 11.12 3.66
CA ARG A 248 0.85 12.00 2.76
C ARG A 248 -0.18 12.84 3.48
N GLU A 249 -0.66 12.37 4.63
CA GLU A 249 -1.63 13.09 5.43
C GLU A 249 -1.08 14.41 5.99
N ILE A 250 0.25 14.58 6.07
CA ILE A 250 0.91 15.82 6.52
C ILE A 250 0.56 17.00 5.61
N PHE A 251 0.63 16.79 4.30
CA PHE A 251 0.43 17.82 3.28
C PHE A 251 -0.90 17.69 2.53
N TYR A 252 -1.68 16.62 2.78
CA TYR A 252 -2.97 16.40 2.13
C TYR A 252 -3.97 17.54 2.34
N LYS A 253 -4.09 18.04 3.58
CA LYS A 253 -5.02 19.13 3.90
C LYS A 253 -4.67 20.42 3.16
N GLU A 254 -3.38 20.75 3.06
CA GLU A 254 -2.94 21.94 2.33
C GLU A 254 -3.19 21.81 0.80
N LEU A 255 -3.12 20.60 0.25
CA LEU A 255 -3.53 20.35 -1.13
C LEU A 255 -5.05 20.48 -1.31
N GLN A 256 -5.85 20.00 -0.35
CA GLN A 256 -7.30 20.17 -0.36
C GLN A 256 -7.72 21.63 -0.24
N ASP A 257 -6.99 22.43 0.54
CA ASP A 257 -7.26 23.86 0.73
C ASP A 257 -7.29 24.61 -0.63
N ILE A 258 -6.57 24.11 -1.66
CA ILE A 258 -6.62 24.65 -3.03
C ILE A 258 -8.05 24.74 -3.58
N GLN A 259 -8.93 23.81 -3.22
CA GLN A 259 -10.33 23.81 -3.67
C GLN A 259 -11.11 25.05 -3.17
N PHE A 260 -10.65 25.68 -2.08
CA PHE A 260 -11.33 26.77 -1.39
C PHE A 260 -10.67 28.14 -1.59
N LEU A 261 -9.56 28.22 -2.34
CA LEU A 261 -8.87 29.49 -2.61
C LEU A 261 -9.55 30.27 -3.73
N ASN A 262 -9.56 31.61 -3.62
CA ASN A 262 -9.96 32.50 -4.71
C ASN A 262 -8.78 32.87 -5.65
N ASP A 263 -9.07 33.52 -6.77
CA ASP A 263 -8.08 33.89 -7.80
C ASP A 263 -6.86 34.64 -7.21
N LYS A 264 -7.08 35.56 -6.26
CA LYS A 264 -6.01 36.37 -5.68
C LYS A 264 -5.14 35.53 -4.75
N GLU A 265 -5.76 34.74 -3.89
CA GLU A 265 -5.08 33.87 -2.93
C GLU A 265 -4.23 32.82 -3.64
N LEU A 266 -4.79 32.19 -4.67
CA LEU A 266 -4.09 31.18 -5.46
C LEU A 266 -2.90 31.78 -6.21
N ASN A 267 -3.06 32.97 -6.83
CA ASN A 267 -1.96 33.67 -7.50
C ASN A 267 -0.84 34.12 -6.56
N SER A 268 -1.15 34.41 -5.30
CA SER A 268 -0.15 34.70 -4.27
C SER A 268 0.44 33.47 -3.60
N SER A 269 -0.11 32.28 -3.89
CA SER A 269 0.30 31.02 -3.27
C SER A 269 1.44 30.36 -4.04
N SER A 270 2.36 29.74 -3.29
CA SER A 270 3.40 28.87 -3.85
C SER A 270 2.84 27.59 -4.49
N MET A 271 1.57 27.26 -4.25
CA MET A 271 0.93 26.06 -4.78
C MET A 271 0.91 26.02 -6.31
N ILE A 272 0.92 27.18 -6.99
CA ILE A 272 0.97 27.24 -8.46
C ILE A 272 2.24 26.58 -9.01
N GLU A 273 3.34 26.60 -8.25
CA GLU A 273 4.61 25.98 -8.66
C GLU A 273 4.49 24.48 -8.90
N ILE A 274 3.52 23.80 -8.25
CA ILE A 274 3.25 22.37 -8.43
C ILE A 274 2.92 22.05 -9.90
N SER A 275 2.28 22.98 -10.62
CA SER A 275 1.97 22.81 -12.05
C SER A 275 3.21 22.72 -12.96
N ASN A 276 4.38 23.15 -12.48
CA ASN A 276 5.67 23.02 -13.17
C ASN A 276 6.40 21.70 -12.85
N GLY A 277 5.89 20.91 -11.89
CA GLY A 277 6.46 19.62 -11.52
C GLY A 277 7.64 19.62 -10.53
N PHE A 278 8.21 18.43 -10.34
CA PHE A 278 9.22 18.04 -9.36
C PHE A 278 10.47 17.39 -9.97
N GLU A 279 10.81 17.69 -11.23
CA GLU A 279 11.92 17.01 -11.96
C GLU A 279 13.26 17.12 -11.19
N ASP A 280 13.55 18.30 -10.65
CA ASP A 280 14.78 18.59 -9.91
C ASP A 280 14.71 18.26 -8.40
N GLN A 281 13.60 17.70 -7.92
CA GLN A 281 13.35 17.49 -6.48
C GLN A 281 13.57 16.03 -6.10
N SER A 282 14.84 15.65 -5.90
CA SER A 282 15.25 14.26 -5.63
C SER A 282 14.90 13.73 -4.23
N TYR A 283 14.56 14.61 -3.28
CA TYR A 283 14.24 14.25 -1.90
C TYR A 283 12.79 13.81 -1.69
N ILE A 284 11.90 14.05 -2.66
CA ILE A 284 10.51 13.58 -2.62
C ILE A 284 10.46 12.21 -3.32
N GLU A 285 9.87 11.22 -2.66
CA GLU A 285 9.67 9.90 -3.25
C GLU A 285 8.72 9.96 -4.46
N ASP A 286 8.91 9.06 -5.41
CA ASP A 286 8.20 9.08 -6.68
C ASP A 286 6.68 8.93 -6.52
N ASP A 287 6.22 8.06 -5.61
CA ASP A 287 4.79 7.90 -5.35
C ASP A 287 4.16 9.15 -4.70
N ASP A 288 4.91 9.89 -3.89
CA ASP A 288 4.43 11.15 -3.30
C ASP A 288 4.34 12.25 -4.35
N LYS A 289 5.29 12.30 -5.30
CA LYS A 289 5.21 13.22 -6.45
C LYS A 289 3.95 12.94 -7.28
N ILE A 290 3.67 11.67 -7.58
CA ILE A 290 2.46 11.26 -8.31
C ILE A 290 1.21 11.72 -7.54
N PHE A 291 1.16 11.45 -6.23
CA PHE A 291 0.04 11.86 -5.38
C PHE A 291 -0.17 13.37 -5.38
N ILE A 292 0.89 14.16 -5.17
CA ILE A 292 0.81 15.63 -5.12
C ILE A 292 0.32 16.21 -6.45
N LEU A 293 0.90 15.78 -7.58
CA LEU A 293 0.51 16.30 -8.90
C LEU A 293 -0.95 15.95 -9.23
N TYR A 294 -1.37 14.72 -8.93
CA TYR A 294 -2.76 14.30 -9.13
C TYR A 294 -3.72 15.06 -8.20
N GLN A 295 -3.40 15.21 -6.91
CA GLN A 295 -4.22 15.97 -5.97
C GLN A 295 -4.30 17.45 -6.36
N TYR A 296 -3.23 18.05 -6.88
CA TYR A 296 -3.28 19.41 -7.40
C TYR A 296 -4.27 19.52 -8.56
N PHE A 297 -4.22 18.60 -9.53
CA PHE A 297 -5.19 18.57 -10.64
C PHE A 297 -6.63 18.45 -10.12
N LEU A 298 -6.86 17.48 -9.22
CA LEU A 298 -8.16 17.19 -8.62
C LEU A 298 -8.76 18.41 -7.91
N ASN A 299 -7.98 19.07 -7.05
CA ASN A 299 -8.47 20.19 -6.25
C ASN A 299 -8.68 21.46 -7.09
N ILE A 300 -7.87 21.70 -8.14
CA ILE A 300 -8.15 22.78 -9.11
C ILE A 300 -9.42 22.46 -9.93
N TYR A 301 -9.59 21.21 -10.37
CA TYR A 301 -10.76 20.81 -11.14
C TYR A 301 -12.06 20.95 -10.33
N PHE A 302 -12.05 20.67 -9.04
CA PHE A 302 -13.22 20.85 -8.16
C PHE A 302 -13.30 22.22 -7.48
N ASN A 303 -12.42 23.17 -7.81
CA ASN A 303 -12.53 24.55 -7.33
C ASN A 303 -13.61 25.28 -8.15
N ASP A 304 -14.67 25.70 -7.46
CA ASP A 304 -15.81 26.44 -8.00
C ASP A 304 -15.75 27.95 -7.68
N ILE A 305 -14.73 28.39 -6.94
CA ILE A 305 -14.53 29.78 -6.49
C ILE A 305 -13.73 30.56 -7.52
N ILE A 306 -12.71 29.94 -8.13
CA ILE A 306 -11.84 30.59 -9.11
C ILE A 306 -12.54 30.80 -10.45
N ASN A 307 -12.10 31.82 -11.19
CA ASN A 307 -12.60 32.07 -12.55
C ASN A 307 -12.26 30.92 -13.50
N LYS A 308 -13.20 30.54 -14.37
CA LYS A 308 -13.02 29.49 -15.40
C LYS A 308 -11.75 29.67 -16.24
N GLY A 309 -11.37 30.90 -16.59
CA GLY A 309 -10.13 31.19 -17.34
C GLY A 309 -8.86 30.85 -16.56
N VAL A 310 -8.83 31.17 -15.25
CA VAL A 310 -7.71 30.85 -14.36
C VAL A 310 -7.63 29.33 -14.14
N LYS A 311 -8.76 28.70 -13.85
CA LYS A 311 -8.91 27.24 -13.71
C LYS A 311 -8.34 26.49 -14.92
N ASN A 312 -8.82 26.84 -16.12
CA ASN A 312 -8.38 26.21 -17.36
C ASN A 312 -6.88 26.41 -17.60
N SER A 313 -6.35 27.61 -17.33
CA SER A 313 -4.92 27.87 -17.49
C SER A 313 -4.04 27.01 -16.56
N LEU A 314 -4.46 26.82 -15.31
CA LEU A 314 -3.70 26.02 -14.34
C LEU A 314 -3.77 24.52 -14.64
N LEU A 315 -4.94 24.02 -15.04
CA LEU A 315 -5.10 22.63 -15.49
C LEU A 315 -4.27 22.38 -16.77
N GLU A 316 -4.33 23.30 -17.73
CA GLU A 316 -3.58 23.19 -18.99
C GLU A 316 -2.06 23.17 -18.74
N LYS A 317 -1.54 24.04 -17.84
CA LYS A 317 -0.12 24.02 -17.46
C LYS A 317 0.32 22.67 -16.91
N LEU A 318 -0.46 22.10 -15.99
CA LEU A 318 -0.13 20.78 -15.44
C LEU A 318 -0.23 19.69 -16.51
N ILE A 319 -1.28 19.71 -17.35
CA ILE A 319 -1.44 18.75 -18.47
C ILE A 319 -0.23 18.82 -19.40
N ILE A 320 0.22 20.02 -19.77
CA ILE A 320 1.42 20.20 -20.60
C ILE A 320 2.61 19.55 -19.92
N HIS A 321 2.84 19.85 -18.65
CA HIS A 321 3.97 19.31 -17.90
C HIS A 321 3.98 17.77 -17.82
N VAL A 322 2.85 17.14 -17.44
CA VAL A 322 2.77 15.68 -17.29
C VAL A 322 2.62 14.93 -18.62
N SER A 323 2.36 15.63 -19.72
CA SER A 323 2.30 15.04 -21.06
C SER A 323 3.59 15.27 -21.86
N GLU A 324 4.60 15.96 -21.31
CA GLU A 324 5.86 16.27 -21.98
C GLU A 324 6.97 15.26 -21.63
N PHE A 325 7.24 14.36 -22.58
CA PHE A 325 8.20 13.26 -22.48
C PHE A 325 9.46 13.61 -23.28
N ARG A 326 10.49 14.09 -22.57
CA ARG A 326 11.68 14.71 -23.18
C ARG A 326 12.80 13.71 -23.44
N TYR A 327 12.85 12.59 -22.72
CA TYR A 327 14.01 11.71 -22.74
C TYR A 327 13.80 10.49 -23.65
N PRO A 328 14.79 10.16 -24.51
CA PRO A 328 14.76 8.95 -25.34
C PRO A 328 15.10 7.68 -24.56
N VAL A 329 15.64 7.82 -23.34
CA VAL A 329 15.96 6.70 -22.42
C VAL A 329 15.06 6.83 -21.19
N GLU A 330 14.75 5.71 -20.57
CA GLU A 330 13.94 5.64 -19.36
C GLU A 330 14.48 6.57 -18.26
N ASN A 331 13.64 7.53 -17.86
CA ASN A 331 13.89 8.45 -16.77
C ASN A 331 12.78 8.22 -15.73
N ASN A 332 13.16 8.02 -14.46
CA ASN A 332 12.21 7.83 -13.35
C ASN A 332 11.14 8.93 -13.32
N TYR A 333 11.49 10.16 -13.69
CA TYR A 333 10.54 11.27 -13.71
C TYR A 333 9.51 11.19 -14.84
N ASP A 334 9.85 10.61 -16.00
CA ASP A 334 8.88 10.39 -17.07
C ASP A 334 7.86 9.29 -16.67
N THR A 335 8.25 8.33 -15.83
CA THR A 335 7.32 7.37 -15.21
C THR A 335 6.35 8.06 -14.25
N ILE A 336 6.81 9.02 -13.44
CA ILE A 336 5.94 9.85 -12.58
C ILE A 336 4.92 10.64 -13.41
N LYS A 337 5.38 11.29 -14.49
CA LYS A 337 4.51 12.03 -15.42
C LYS A 337 3.45 11.12 -16.05
N GLN A 338 3.87 9.96 -16.57
CA GLN A 338 2.97 8.97 -17.15
C GLN A 338 1.91 8.53 -16.13
N LYS A 339 2.31 8.04 -14.94
CA LYS A 339 1.36 7.57 -13.92
C LYS A 339 0.38 8.67 -13.51
N THR A 340 0.86 9.90 -13.32
CA THR A 340 0.01 11.08 -13.01
C THR A 340 -1.00 11.36 -14.12
N LEU A 341 -0.56 11.39 -15.38
CA LEU A 341 -1.44 11.60 -16.53
C LEU A 341 -2.48 10.48 -16.64
N LEU A 342 -2.11 9.23 -16.37
CA LEU A 342 -3.01 8.08 -16.40
C LEU A 342 -4.07 8.13 -15.29
N TYR A 343 -3.73 8.63 -14.10
CA TYR A 343 -4.74 8.93 -13.07
C TYR A 343 -5.74 9.99 -13.55
N ILE A 344 -5.25 11.05 -14.21
CA ILE A 344 -6.12 12.09 -14.79
C ILE A 344 -7.05 11.49 -15.86
N VAL A 345 -6.50 10.65 -16.75
CA VAL A 345 -7.29 9.97 -17.79
C VAL A 345 -8.36 9.09 -17.18
N ARG A 346 -8.02 8.28 -16.17
CA ARG A 346 -8.98 7.41 -15.49
C ARG A 346 -10.16 8.20 -14.93
N ASP A 347 -9.88 9.21 -14.10
CA ASP A 347 -10.92 9.87 -13.30
C ASP A 347 -11.68 10.95 -14.06
N PHE A 348 -11.00 11.68 -14.95
CA PHE A 348 -11.58 12.86 -15.63
C PHE A 348 -11.94 12.61 -17.09
N ILE A 349 -11.58 11.47 -17.67
CA ILE A 349 -11.98 11.07 -19.02
C ILE A 349 -12.81 9.80 -19.01
N LEU A 350 -12.27 8.69 -18.49
CA LEU A 350 -12.91 7.37 -18.61
C LEU A 350 -14.20 7.27 -17.80
N VAL A 351 -14.22 7.78 -16.56
CA VAL A 351 -15.37 7.65 -15.65
C VAL A 351 -16.11 8.96 -15.37
N ASN A 352 -15.65 10.07 -15.95
CA ASN A 352 -16.23 11.39 -15.72
C ASN A 352 -17.63 11.50 -16.34
N LYS A 353 -18.62 11.87 -15.54
CA LYS A 353 -20.00 12.04 -16.01
C LYS A 353 -20.18 13.29 -16.89
N GLU A 354 -19.34 14.30 -16.70
CA GLU A 354 -19.34 15.53 -17.49
C GLU A 354 -18.49 15.34 -18.76
N ILE A 355 -19.15 14.90 -19.84
CA ILE A 355 -18.46 14.51 -21.08
C ILE A 355 -17.78 15.68 -21.80
N GLU A 356 -18.31 16.90 -21.70
CA GLU A 356 -17.66 18.08 -22.30
C GLU A 356 -16.32 18.38 -21.62
N ASP A 357 -16.22 18.19 -20.31
CA ASP A 357 -14.96 18.34 -19.58
C ASP A 357 -13.96 17.24 -19.98
N ALA A 358 -14.42 16.00 -20.08
CA ALA A 358 -13.60 14.88 -20.57
C ALA A 358 -13.03 15.16 -21.97
N LYS A 359 -13.84 15.76 -22.85
CA LYS A 359 -13.44 16.20 -24.18
C LYS A 359 -12.37 17.29 -24.13
N ASP A 360 -12.59 18.36 -23.37
CA ASP A 360 -11.64 19.48 -23.27
C ASP A 360 -10.27 19.01 -22.73
N ILE A 361 -10.27 18.12 -21.74
CA ILE A 361 -9.06 17.52 -21.17
C ILE A 361 -8.36 16.65 -22.22
N LEU A 362 -9.08 15.75 -22.91
CA LEU A 362 -8.49 14.88 -23.93
C LEU A 362 -7.89 15.68 -25.10
N ILE A 363 -8.56 16.76 -25.52
CA ILE A 363 -8.04 17.66 -26.57
C ILE A 363 -6.74 18.32 -26.10
N SER A 364 -6.68 18.79 -24.86
CA SER A 364 -5.50 19.42 -24.27
C SER A 364 -4.31 18.46 -24.23
N ILE A 365 -4.54 17.23 -23.76
CA ILE A 365 -3.56 16.14 -23.79
C ILE A 365 -3.11 15.87 -25.24
N SER A 366 -4.06 15.76 -26.17
CA SER A 366 -3.79 15.45 -27.59
C SER A 366 -2.91 16.51 -28.27
N LYS A 367 -3.08 17.80 -27.96
CA LYS A 367 -2.22 18.87 -28.47
C LYS A 367 -0.75 18.67 -28.10
N VAL A 368 -0.50 18.31 -26.84
CA VAL A 368 0.85 18.12 -26.29
C VAL A 368 1.49 16.83 -26.82
N LEU A 369 0.72 15.74 -26.90
CA LEU A 369 1.22 14.49 -27.49
C LEU A 369 1.51 14.65 -28.99
N TYR A 370 0.66 15.39 -29.73
CA TYR A 370 0.87 15.64 -31.16
C TYR A 370 2.09 16.52 -31.45
N SER A 371 2.37 17.52 -30.61
CA SER A 371 3.55 18.37 -30.78
C SER A 371 4.85 17.57 -30.65
N GLN A 372 4.83 16.49 -29.86
CA GLN A 372 5.95 15.59 -29.59
C GLN A 372 5.99 14.36 -30.51
N ARG A 373 5.14 14.26 -31.54
CA ARG A 373 5.07 13.10 -32.46
C ARG A 373 6.41 12.64 -33.08
N ASN A 374 7.38 13.55 -33.19
CA ASN A 374 8.71 13.27 -33.73
C ASN A 374 9.75 12.96 -32.64
N SER A 375 9.33 12.88 -31.37
CA SER A 375 10.17 12.50 -30.25
C SER A 375 10.64 11.05 -30.42
N LYS A 376 11.81 10.76 -29.84
CA LYS A 376 12.36 9.40 -29.74
C LYS A 376 12.08 8.75 -28.39
N SER A 377 11.18 9.31 -27.58
CA SER A 377 10.83 8.78 -26.26
C SER A 377 9.92 7.57 -26.40
N ASP A 378 10.38 6.39 -25.97
CA ASP A 378 9.54 5.18 -25.91
C ASP A 378 8.37 5.37 -24.94
N LYS A 379 8.59 6.09 -23.82
CA LYS A 379 7.58 6.37 -22.80
C LYS A 379 6.41 7.22 -23.33
N LEU A 380 6.67 8.12 -24.29
CA LEU A 380 5.61 8.85 -25.00
C LEU A 380 4.65 7.89 -25.71
N PHE A 381 5.20 6.97 -26.51
CA PHE A 381 4.40 6.04 -27.32
C PHE A 381 3.70 5.00 -26.45
N GLU A 382 4.35 4.53 -25.39
CA GLU A 382 3.76 3.70 -24.34
C GLU A 382 2.58 4.39 -23.67
N THR A 383 2.71 5.67 -23.31
CA THR A 383 1.62 6.46 -22.73
C THR A 383 0.44 6.61 -23.68
N ILE A 384 0.69 6.93 -24.96
CA ILE A 384 -0.37 7.00 -25.98
C ILE A 384 -1.07 5.64 -26.12
N ALA A 385 -0.30 4.54 -26.15
CA ALA A 385 -0.80 3.19 -26.26
C ALA A 385 -1.70 2.81 -25.06
N ILE A 386 -1.29 3.14 -23.83
CA ILE A 386 -2.07 2.87 -22.62
C ILE A 386 -3.38 3.67 -22.62
N ILE A 387 -3.34 4.96 -22.99
CA ILE A 387 -4.57 5.78 -23.07
C ILE A 387 -5.53 5.19 -24.12
N TYR A 388 -5.00 4.81 -25.30
CA TYR A 388 -5.79 4.21 -26.36
C TYR A 388 -6.41 2.87 -25.94
N LEU A 389 -5.62 2.00 -25.29
CA LEU A 389 -6.09 0.74 -24.72
C LEU A 389 -7.16 0.99 -23.64
N ALA A 390 -6.94 1.92 -22.72
CA ALA A 390 -7.89 2.21 -21.65
C ALA A 390 -9.24 2.71 -22.17
N ILE A 391 -9.24 3.61 -23.17
CA ILE A 391 -10.48 4.06 -23.84
C ILE A 391 -11.20 2.88 -24.50
N TYR A 392 -10.47 1.99 -25.19
CA TYR A 392 -11.06 0.79 -25.78
C TYR A 392 -11.69 -0.12 -24.72
N LEU A 393 -10.95 -0.44 -23.66
CA LEU A 393 -11.41 -1.36 -22.62
C LEU A 393 -12.66 -0.84 -21.89
N TYR A 394 -12.66 0.45 -21.55
CA TYR A 394 -13.78 1.08 -20.86
C TYR A 394 -15.02 1.26 -21.77
N SER A 395 -14.82 1.52 -23.06
CA SER A 395 -15.95 1.64 -23.99
C SER A 395 -16.58 0.26 -24.30
N GLU A 396 -15.78 -0.79 -24.42
CA GLU A 396 -16.27 -2.11 -24.85
C GLU A 396 -16.69 -3.01 -23.68
N PHE A 397 -15.89 -3.09 -22.62
CA PHE A 397 -16.02 -4.14 -21.60
C PHE A 397 -16.54 -3.66 -20.23
N GLU A 398 -16.43 -2.37 -19.90
CA GLU A 398 -16.83 -1.85 -18.58
C GLU A 398 -18.36 -1.71 -18.41
N THR A 399 -19.06 -2.84 -18.39
CA THR A 399 -20.53 -2.88 -18.41
C THR A 399 -21.17 -2.76 -17.03
N GLU A 400 -20.41 -2.98 -15.95
CA GLU A 400 -20.93 -3.04 -14.58
C GLU A 400 -20.97 -1.66 -13.92
N THR A 401 -19.98 -0.81 -14.17
CA THR A 401 -19.88 0.52 -13.52
C THR A 401 -20.29 1.68 -14.45
N LEU A 402 -20.24 1.50 -15.77
CA LEU A 402 -20.56 2.53 -16.76
C LEU A 402 -21.78 2.17 -17.62
N TYR A 403 -22.71 3.11 -17.74
CA TYR A 403 -23.91 2.93 -18.54
C TYR A 403 -23.60 3.00 -20.05
N LYS A 404 -24.42 2.33 -20.86
CA LYS A 404 -24.21 2.14 -22.31
C LYS A 404 -23.97 3.43 -23.09
N GLU A 405 -24.72 4.49 -22.80
CA GLU A 405 -24.57 5.78 -23.49
C GLU A 405 -23.23 6.47 -23.17
N HIS A 406 -22.74 6.38 -21.93
CA HIS A 406 -21.41 6.88 -21.57
C HIS A 406 -20.32 6.16 -22.36
N ARG A 407 -20.38 4.83 -22.42
CA ARG A 407 -19.42 4.01 -23.16
C ARG A 407 -19.37 4.34 -24.65
N LYS A 408 -20.53 4.58 -25.27
CA LYS A 408 -20.59 5.05 -26.67
C LYS A 408 -19.92 6.41 -26.83
N LYS A 409 -20.12 7.34 -25.89
CA LYS A 409 -19.49 8.66 -25.90
C LYS A 409 -17.97 8.57 -25.75
N LEU A 410 -17.46 7.70 -24.88
CA LEU A 410 -16.01 7.44 -24.76
C LEU A 410 -15.39 7.06 -26.10
N LYS A 411 -16.07 6.20 -26.87
CA LYS A 411 -15.63 5.80 -28.20
C LYS A 411 -15.57 6.99 -29.17
N SER A 412 -16.54 7.90 -29.11
CA SER A 412 -16.52 9.11 -29.96
C SER A 412 -15.50 10.17 -29.54
N LEU A 413 -15.06 10.19 -28.27
CA LEU A 413 -14.16 11.22 -27.74
C LEU A 413 -12.86 11.34 -28.55
N ILE A 414 -12.35 10.23 -29.10
CA ILE A 414 -11.08 10.27 -29.84
C ILE A 414 -11.14 11.15 -31.10
N TYR A 415 -12.34 11.41 -31.65
CA TYR A 415 -12.53 12.24 -32.82
C TYR A 415 -12.79 13.71 -32.50
N GLU A 416 -13.08 14.03 -31.23
CA GLU A 416 -13.33 15.40 -30.82
C GLU A 416 -12.09 16.26 -31.06
N TYR A 417 -12.31 17.47 -31.57
CA TYR A 417 -11.25 18.41 -31.92
C TYR A 417 -11.68 19.83 -31.59
N GLU A 418 -10.71 20.68 -31.29
CA GLU A 418 -10.93 22.11 -31.23
C GLU A 418 -10.56 22.77 -32.56
N ARG A 419 -11.33 23.78 -32.96
CA ARG A 419 -11.13 24.54 -34.20
C ARG A 419 -10.73 25.95 -33.83
N ASN A 420 -9.45 26.30 -33.98
CA ASN A 420 -8.98 27.67 -33.87
C ASN A 420 -8.40 28.14 -35.21
N ILE A 421 -8.48 29.45 -35.49
CA ILE A 421 -8.15 30.09 -36.78
C ILE A 421 -6.68 29.84 -37.19
N HIS A 422 -5.82 29.49 -36.22
CA HIS A 422 -4.38 29.32 -36.39
C HIS A 422 -3.86 27.90 -36.13
N THR A 423 -4.71 26.92 -35.76
CA THR A 423 -4.28 25.54 -35.44
C THR A 423 -4.92 24.52 -36.38
N SER A 424 -4.15 23.53 -36.83
CA SER A 424 -4.71 22.32 -37.45
C SER A 424 -5.72 21.67 -36.48
N ARG A 425 -6.72 20.96 -37.02
CA ARG A 425 -7.69 20.19 -36.21
C ARG A 425 -6.93 19.05 -35.51
N ILE A 426 -6.55 19.25 -34.25
CA ILE A 426 -5.85 18.22 -33.46
C ILE A 426 -6.90 17.46 -32.64
N SER A 427 -6.91 16.14 -32.82
CA SER A 427 -7.70 15.18 -32.05
C SER A 427 -6.81 14.03 -31.60
N PHE A 428 -7.26 13.24 -30.63
CA PHE A 428 -6.52 12.05 -30.21
C PHE A 428 -6.41 11.03 -31.36
N ASN A 429 -7.44 10.91 -32.21
CA ASN A 429 -7.40 10.09 -33.42
C ASN A 429 -6.26 10.51 -34.36
N LEU A 430 -6.00 11.81 -34.52
CA LEU A 430 -4.87 12.29 -35.32
C LEU A 430 -3.53 11.89 -34.69
N VAL A 431 -3.39 11.95 -33.37
CA VAL A 431 -2.20 11.46 -32.65
C VAL A 431 -1.98 9.98 -32.92
N ILE A 432 -3.04 9.16 -32.78
CA ILE A 432 -2.98 7.71 -33.04
C ILE A 432 -2.52 7.44 -34.46
N LYS A 433 -3.15 8.03 -35.48
CA LYS A 433 -2.78 7.82 -36.88
C LYS A 433 -1.34 8.19 -37.19
N THR A 434 -0.87 9.28 -36.60
CA THR A 434 0.47 9.82 -36.88
C THR A 434 1.57 8.96 -36.27
N CYS A 435 1.29 8.30 -35.14
CA CYS A 435 2.26 7.49 -34.39
C CYS A 435 1.87 5.99 -34.36
N PHE A 436 1.03 5.54 -35.30
CA PHE A 436 0.35 4.23 -35.19
C PHE A 436 1.34 3.07 -35.09
N LYS A 437 2.38 3.08 -35.91
CA LYS A 437 3.46 2.08 -35.87
C LYS A 437 4.15 2.01 -34.51
N GLN A 438 4.46 3.14 -33.90
CA GLN A 438 5.11 3.19 -32.59
C GLN A 438 4.16 2.75 -31.47
N ILE A 439 2.88 3.13 -31.57
CA ILE A 439 1.83 2.70 -30.63
C ILE A 439 1.65 1.18 -30.66
N VAL A 440 1.56 0.58 -31.85
CA VAL A 440 1.45 -0.88 -31.99
C VAL A 440 2.67 -1.58 -31.38
N LYS A 441 3.88 -1.08 -31.67
CA LYS A 441 5.10 -1.60 -31.04
C LYS A 441 5.04 -1.48 -29.51
N ALA A 442 4.58 -0.36 -28.97
CA ALA A 442 4.47 -0.14 -27.54
C ALA A 442 3.44 -1.08 -26.88
N LEU A 443 2.27 -1.30 -27.51
CA LEU A 443 1.26 -2.27 -27.03
C LEU A 443 1.84 -3.68 -26.87
N TRP A 444 2.65 -4.13 -27.83
CA TRP A 444 3.32 -5.45 -27.77
C TRP A 444 4.42 -5.54 -26.71
N ASN A 445 4.95 -4.40 -26.26
CA ASN A 445 6.03 -4.35 -25.27
C ASN A 445 5.54 -4.09 -23.84
N LEU A 446 4.21 -4.00 -23.61
CA LEU A 446 3.65 -3.99 -22.27
C LEU A 446 3.86 -5.36 -21.60
N SER A 447 4.70 -5.39 -20.58
CA SER A 447 5.04 -6.60 -19.84
C SER A 447 3.94 -6.98 -18.83
N PRO A 448 3.91 -8.23 -18.35
CA PRO A 448 3.01 -8.61 -17.25
C PRO A 448 3.18 -7.76 -15.98
N GLN A 449 4.37 -7.22 -15.76
CA GLN A 449 4.65 -6.32 -14.63
C GLN A 449 4.00 -4.95 -14.86
N ASP A 450 4.03 -4.41 -16.08
CA ASP A 450 3.37 -3.14 -16.41
C ASP A 450 1.85 -3.23 -16.16
N TYR A 451 1.21 -4.35 -16.55
CA TYR A 451 -0.21 -4.57 -16.25
C TYR A 451 -0.50 -4.58 -14.74
N LYS A 452 0.39 -5.12 -13.91
CA LYS A 452 0.26 -5.11 -12.46
C LYS A 452 0.44 -3.71 -11.88
N GLU A 453 1.45 -2.97 -12.33
CA GLU A 453 1.72 -1.60 -11.86
C GLU A 453 0.63 -0.61 -12.27
N LEU A 454 0.01 -0.82 -13.42
CA LEU A 454 -1.07 0.01 -13.94
C LEU A 454 -2.46 -0.48 -13.49
N LYS A 455 -2.55 -1.40 -12.53
CA LYS A 455 -3.82 -1.89 -11.98
C LYS A 455 -4.68 -0.78 -11.38
N PHE A 456 -4.09 0.37 -11.00
CA PHE A 456 -4.86 1.54 -10.57
C PHE A 456 -5.78 2.10 -11.67
N LEU A 457 -5.54 1.80 -12.95
CA LEU A 457 -6.47 2.13 -14.05
C LEU A 457 -7.79 1.37 -13.95
N GLU A 458 -7.87 0.32 -13.13
CA GLU A 458 -9.11 -0.35 -12.80
C GLU A 458 -9.94 0.50 -11.83
N TYR A 459 -11.13 0.93 -12.25
CA TYR A 459 -11.99 1.78 -11.44
C TYR A 459 -13.00 0.97 -10.63
N PHE A 460 -12.96 1.15 -9.30
CA PHE A 460 -13.96 0.62 -8.37
C PHE A 460 -14.75 1.79 -7.75
N PRO A 461 -16.06 1.91 -8.05
CA PRO A 461 -16.92 2.89 -7.38
C PRO A 461 -16.89 2.70 -5.86
N PRO A 462 -17.04 3.76 -5.03
CA PRO A 462 -16.94 3.69 -3.56
C PRO A 462 -17.89 2.71 -2.83
N LYS A 463 -18.82 2.07 -3.54
CA LYS A 463 -19.78 1.08 -2.99
C LYS A 463 -19.69 -0.30 -3.65
N PHE A 464 -18.73 -0.52 -4.55
CA PHE A 464 -18.53 -1.77 -5.27
C PHE A 464 -17.35 -2.54 -4.68
N ILE A 465 -17.60 -3.75 -4.17
CA ILE A 465 -16.58 -4.59 -3.52
C ILE A 465 -15.95 -5.57 -4.53
N VAL A 466 -16.70 -5.99 -5.55
CA VAL A 466 -16.25 -6.92 -6.60
C VAL A 466 -16.89 -6.51 -7.93
N LYS A 467 -16.10 -6.54 -9.01
CA LYS A 467 -16.55 -6.43 -10.41
C LYS A 467 -15.64 -7.26 -11.33
N THR A 468 -16.08 -7.54 -12.55
CA THR A 468 -15.20 -8.12 -13.58
C THR A 468 -14.08 -7.13 -13.92
N SER A 469 -12.82 -7.59 -13.93
CA SER A 469 -11.68 -6.74 -14.28
C SER A 469 -11.61 -6.51 -15.78
N VAL A 470 -11.58 -5.24 -16.18
CA VAL A 470 -11.39 -4.84 -17.58
C VAL A 470 -9.92 -4.58 -17.91
N TRP A 471 -9.09 -4.28 -16.92
CA TRP A 471 -7.64 -4.10 -17.10
C TRP A 471 -6.88 -5.40 -16.82
N ASN A 472 -6.71 -6.23 -17.85
CA ASN A 472 -5.95 -7.48 -17.77
C ASN A 472 -5.08 -7.72 -19.01
N ILE A 473 -4.09 -8.61 -18.86
CA ILE A 473 -3.10 -8.91 -19.91
C ILE A 473 -3.76 -9.54 -21.14
N ASP A 474 -4.74 -10.41 -20.98
CA ASP A 474 -5.40 -11.11 -22.10
C ASP A 474 -6.12 -10.12 -23.02
N MET A 475 -6.90 -9.20 -22.44
CA MET A 475 -7.57 -8.13 -23.18
C MET A 475 -6.56 -7.20 -23.86
N GLY A 476 -5.46 -6.91 -23.17
CA GLY A 476 -4.35 -6.11 -23.70
C GLY A 476 -3.67 -6.74 -24.92
N VAL A 477 -3.32 -8.03 -24.83
CA VAL A 477 -2.72 -8.81 -25.92
C VAL A 477 -3.69 -8.93 -27.10
N ASN A 478 -4.97 -9.22 -26.84
CA ASN A 478 -5.98 -9.26 -27.89
C ASN A 478 -6.09 -7.93 -28.64
N PHE A 479 -6.06 -6.81 -27.90
CA PHE A 479 -6.05 -5.48 -28.50
C PHE A 479 -4.76 -5.20 -29.31
N ALA A 480 -3.59 -5.62 -28.82
CA ALA A 480 -2.33 -5.52 -29.53
C ALA A 480 -2.34 -6.33 -30.85
N ILE A 481 -2.95 -7.53 -30.85
CA ILE A 481 -3.15 -8.36 -32.03
C ILE A 481 -4.04 -7.64 -33.05
N PHE A 482 -5.20 -7.11 -32.64
CA PHE A 482 -6.08 -6.37 -33.55
C PHE A 482 -5.34 -5.20 -34.22
N ASN A 483 -4.63 -4.37 -33.45
CA ASN A 483 -3.93 -3.22 -34.01
C ASN A 483 -2.70 -3.61 -34.86
N TYR A 484 -2.01 -4.70 -34.53
CA TYR A 484 -1.00 -5.28 -35.41
C TYR A 484 -1.59 -5.70 -36.76
N LEU A 485 -2.70 -6.43 -36.75
CA LEU A 485 -3.31 -6.95 -37.97
C LEU A 485 -3.76 -5.79 -38.90
N LEU A 486 -4.19 -4.66 -38.33
CA LEU A 486 -4.49 -3.43 -39.07
C LEU A 486 -3.25 -2.76 -39.70
N SER A 487 -2.06 -3.00 -39.14
CA SER A 487 -0.79 -2.41 -39.57
C SER A 487 0.18 -3.42 -40.19
N TYR A 488 -0.26 -4.63 -40.50
CA TYR A 488 0.59 -5.74 -40.94
C TYR A 488 1.64 -5.34 -42.00
N TYR A 489 1.20 -4.65 -43.06
CA TYR A 489 2.06 -4.25 -44.17
C TYR A 489 3.09 -3.17 -43.81
N GLU A 490 2.91 -2.43 -42.71
CA GLU A 490 3.89 -1.45 -42.23
C GLU A 490 5.08 -2.10 -41.48
N PHE A 491 4.88 -3.33 -41.01
CA PHE A 491 5.85 -4.07 -40.22
C PHE A 491 6.48 -5.21 -41.01
N GLY A 492 5.69 -6.01 -41.74
CA GLY A 492 6.18 -7.17 -42.49
C GLY A 492 6.81 -8.27 -41.62
N LEU A 493 6.67 -8.18 -40.30
CA LEU A 493 7.21 -9.12 -39.30
C LEU A 493 6.05 -9.82 -38.59
N ILE A 494 6.26 -11.06 -38.12
CA ILE A 494 5.30 -11.79 -37.28
C ILE A 494 5.19 -11.07 -35.91
N PRO A 495 4.01 -10.96 -35.26
CA PRO A 495 3.80 -10.04 -34.13
C PRO A 495 4.71 -10.21 -32.95
N TYR A 496 4.97 -11.46 -32.55
CA TYR A 496 5.83 -11.73 -31.41
C TYR A 496 7.26 -11.20 -31.61
N LYS A 497 7.70 -11.00 -32.86
CA LYS A 497 9.00 -10.37 -33.17
C LYS A 497 9.03 -8.86 -32.90
N MET A 498 7.90 -8.24 -32.56
CA MET A 498 7.82 -6.85 -32.08
C MET A 498 8.17 -6.72 -30.61
N ILE A 499 8.08 -7.83 -29.86
CA ILE A 499 8.42 -7.83 -28.45
C ILE A 499 9.95 -7.78 -28.32
N ASN A 500 10.43 -6.78 -27.59
CA ASN A 500 11.83 -6.60 -27.29
C ASN A 500 12.31 -7.80 -26.45
N ASN A 501 13.50 -8.32 -26.77
CA ASN A 501 14.08 -9.47 -26.09
C ASN A 501 13.17 -10.73 -26.10
N TRP A 502 12.48 -11.00 -27.21
CA TRP A 502 11.63 -12.19 -27.40
C TRP A 502 12.30 -13.46 -26.87
N ASP A 503 13.58 -13.67 -27.18
CA ASP A 503 14.31 -14.89 -26.81
C ASP A 503 14.40 -15.13 -25.29
N GLY A 504 14.40 -14.07 -24.49
CA GLY A 504 14.45 -14.12 -23.02
C GLY A 504 13.09 -14.19 -22.32
N ILE A 505 11.98 -14.22 -23.05
CA ILE A 505 10.64 -14.32 -22.47
C ILE A 505 10.35 -15.78 -22.06
N GLU A 506 9.94 -15.99 -20.81
CA GLU A 506 9.59 -17.32 -20.31
C GLU A 506 8.28 -17.86 -20.91
N ASN A 507 7.25 -17.01 -21.04
CA ASN A 507 5.91 -17.44 -21.45
C ASN A 507 5.61 -17.18 -22.95
N LYS A 508 6.52 -17.61 -23.85
CA LYS A 508 6.37 -17.43 -25.31
C LYS A 508 5.08 -18.06 -25.86
N LYS A 509 4.69 -19.22 -25.32
CA LYS A 509 3.50 -19.95 -25.74
C LYS A 509 2.22 -19.14 -25.59
N PHE A 510 2.08 -18.39 -24.49
CA PHE A 510 0.91 -17.55 -24.27
C PHE A 510 0.68 -16.55 -25.41
N TYR A 511 1.72 -15.84 -25.86
CA TYR A 511 1.59 -14.84 -26.94
C TYR A 511 1.29 -15.47 -28.31
N ILE A 512 1.98 -16.56 -28.66
CA ILE A 512 1.74 -17.24 -29.94
C ILE A 512 0.37 -17.93 -29.93
N GLY A 513 0.01 -18.60 -28.84
CA GLY A 513 -1.28 -19.27 -28.66
C GLY A 513 -2.45 -18.30 -28.74
N SER A 514 -2.35 -17.16 -28.05
CA SER A 514 -3.36 -16.09 -28.11
C SER A 514 -3.59 -15.60 -29.54
N MET A 515 -2.52 -15.51 -30.33
CA MET A 515 -2.64 -15.12 -31.73
C MET A 515 -3.18 -16.24 -32.62
N LEU A 516 -2.77 -17.49 -32.41
CA LEU A 516 -3.31 -18.64 -33.12
C LEU A 516 -4.82 -18.79 -32.89
N ASP A 517 -5.30 -18.48 -31.70
CA ASP A 517 -6.73 -18.52 -31.36
C ASP A 517 -7.58 -17.50 -32.15
N PHE A 518 -6.96 -16.52 -32.82
CA PHE A 518 -7.67 -15.61 -33.72
C PHE A 518 -8.06 -16.28 -35.04
N PHE A 519 -7.41 -17.37 -35.40
CA PHE A 519 -7.60 -18.07 -36.66
C PHE A 519 -8.59 -19.23 -36.51
N ASP A 520 -9.41 -19.37 -37.53
CA ASP A 520 -10.21 -20.55 -37.79
C ASP A 520 -9.29 -21.62 -38.37
N TYR A 521 -9.28 -22.78 -37.73
CA TYR A 521 -8.31 -23.84 -38.03
C TYR A 521 -8.63 -24.55 -39.35
N ASP A 522 -9.90 -24.63 -39.77
CA ASP A 522 -10.33 -25.29 -41.01
C ASP A 522 -9.89 -24.48 -42.22
N THR A 523 -10.09 -23.17 -42.16
CA THR A 523 -9.79 -22.25 -43.25
C THR A 523 -8.36 -21.69 -43.18
N GLN A 524 -7.73 -21.75 -42.00
CA GLN A 524 -6.47 -21.08 -41.64
C GLN A 524 -6.54 -19.55 -41.85
N THR A 525 -7.75 -19.00 -41.73
CA THR A 525 -8.04 -17.57 -41.88
C THR A 525 -8.59 -17.01 -40.59
N ILE A 526 -8.60 -15.69 -40.42
CA ILE A 526 -9.08 -15.07 -39.18
C ILE A 526 -10.58 -15.38 -39.01
N LYS A 527 -10.99 -15.78 -37.79
CA LYS A 527 -12.39 -16.07 -37.46
C LYS A 527 -13.28 -14.87 -37.78
N LYS A 528 -14.48 -15.11 -38.32
CA LYS A 528 -15.42 -14.03 -38.70
C LYS A 528 -15.71 -13.03 -37.57
N PRO A 529 -15.96 -13.44 -36.31
CA PRO A 529 -16.15 -12.48 -35.21
C PRO A 529 -14.94 -11.56 -34.97
N ASN A 530 -13.72 -12.05 -35.18
CA ASN A 530 -12.50 -11.26 -35.04
C ASN A 530 -12.32 -10.30 -36.21
N LEU A 531 -12.69 -10.71 -37.43
CA LEU A 531 -12.74 -9.81 -38.59
C LEU A 531 -13.74 -8.67 -38.38
N ASP A 532 -14.93 -8.98 -37.86
CA ASP A 532 -15.95 -7.97 -37.57
C ASP A 532 -15.45 -6.98 -36.51
N LYS A 533 -14.75 -7.48 -35.46
CA LYS A 533 -14.14 -6.62 -34.45
C LYS A 533 -12.99 -5.78 -35.00
N MET A 534 -12.18 -6.34 -35.90
CA MET A 534 -11.14 -5.60 -36.61
C MET A 534 -11.71 -4.48 -37.47
N GLU A 535 -12.80 -4.73 -38.20
CA GLU A 535 -13.51 -3.72 -39.00
C GLU A 535 -14.04 -2.61 -38.11
N GLU A 536 -14.63 -2.95 -36.96
CA GLU A 536 -15.10 -1.99 -35.97
C GLU A 536 -13.96 -1.10 -35.42
N ILE A 537 -12.80 -1.68 -35.08
CA ILE A 537 -11.61 -0.93 -34.65
C ILE A 537 -11.05 -0.09 -35.81
N SER A 538 -10.99 -0.65 -37.02
CA SER A 538 -10.55 0.00 -38.26
C SER A 538 -11.35 1.26 -38.55
N GLU A 539 -12.67 1.20 -38.45
CA GLU A 539 -13.58 2.34 -38.57
C GLU A 539 -13.35 3.34 -37.44
N TRP A 540 -13.27 2.84 -36.20
CA TRP A 540 -13.07 3.65 -35.00
C TRP A 540 -11.78 4.48 -35.05
N ILE A 541 -10.66 3.92 -35.51
CA ILE A 541 -9.44 4.71 -35.66
C ILE A 541 -9.29 5.30 -37.06
N GLY A 542 -10.11 4.92 -38.03
CA GLY A 542 -10.05 5.39 -39.42
C GLY A 542 -8.78 4.96 -40.16
N ILE A 543 -8.32 3.73 -39.92
CA ILE A 543 -7.18 3.09 -40.62
C ILE A 543 -7.75 1.93 -41.42
N ARG A 544 -7.47 1.86 -42.72
CA ARG A 544 -8.05 0.83 -43.60
C ARG A 544 -7.45 -0.55 -43.32
N TYR A 545 -8.32 -1.53 -43.17
CA TYR A 545 -7.99 -2.95 -43.15
C TYR A 545 -7.83 -3.53 -44.57
N SER A 546 -6.78 -4.32 -44.83
CA SER A 546 -6.51 -4.93 -46.15
C SER A 546 -5.76 -6.27 -46.15
N LEU A 547 -5.92 -7.11 -45.12
CA LEU A 547 -5.27 -8.43 -45.09
C LEU A 547 -5.88 -9.38 -46.14
N THR A 548 -5.05 -9.84 -47.09
CA THR A 548 -5.47 -10.86 -48.06
C THR A 548 -5.51 -12.25 -47.42
N LEU A 549 -6.29 -13.17 -48.00
CA LEU A 549 -6.39 -14.55 -47.51
C LEU A 549 -5.04 -15.26 -47.49
N ASP A 550 -4.19 -15.03 -48.49
CA ASP A 550 -2.86 -15.66 -48.58
C ASP A 550 -1.94 -15.22 -47.44
N VAL A 551 -2.01 -13.93 -47.06
CA VAL A 551 -1.25 -13.40 -45.91
C VAL A 551 -1.73 -14.03 -44.61
N GLN A 552 -3.04 -14.17 -44.41
CA GLN A 552 -3.60 -14.80 -43.21
C GLN A 552 -3.12 -16.25 -43.07
N LYS A 553 -3.21 -17.04 -44.16
CA LYS A 553 -2.73 -18.43 -44.17
C LYS A 553 -1.23 -18.55 -43.92
N GLY A 554 -0.44 -17.67 -44.54
CA GLY A 554 1.00 -17.62 -44.32
C GLY A 554 1.36 -17.27 -42.87
N MET A 555 0.61 -16.36 -42.25
CA MET A 555 0.79 -15.98 -40.84
C MET A 555 0.44 -17.12 -39.90
N PHE A 556 -0.70 -17.79 -40.10
CA PHE A 556 -1.10 -18.98 -39.34
C PHE A 556 0.00 -20.05 -39.39
N LYS A 557 0.48 -20.36 -40.60
CA LYS A 557 1.56 -21.34 -40.80
C LYS A 557 2.82 -20.96 -40.02
N ASN A 558 3.31 -19.73 -40.15
CA ASN A 558 4.54 -19.30 -39.47
C ASN A 558 4.40 -19.28 -37.94
N LEU A 559 3.21 -18.94 -37.41
CA LEU A 559 2.93 -18.99 -35.97
C LEU A 559 2.89 -20.43 -35.47
N ASN A 560 2.26 -21.31 -36.23
CA ASN A 560 2.17 -22.72 -35.88
C ASN A 560 3.53 -23.41 -35.92
N GLU A 561 4.36 -23.13 -36.92
CA GLU A 561 5.75 -23.64 -36.99
C GLU A 561 6.59 -23.22 -35.77
N GLU A 562 6.44 -21.98 -35.31
CA GLU A 562 7.12 -21.51 -34.08
C GLU A 562 6.54 -22.21 -32.83
N MET A 563 5.22 -22.42 -32.75
CA MET A 563 4.60 -23.15 -31.66
C MET A 563 5.04 -24.62 -31.64
N GLU A 564 5.12 -25.28 -32.80
CA GLU A 564 5.67 -26.63 -32.95
C GLU A 564 7.10 -26.71 -32.42
N ARG A 565 7.95 -25.73 -32.77
CA ARG A 565 9.32 -25.67 -32.24
C ARG A 565 9.35 -25.58 -30.72
N LEU A 566 8.50 -24.73 -30.12
CA LEU A 566 8.42 -24.60 -28.66
C LEU A 566 7.92 -25.89 -27.99
N VAL A 567 6.99 -26.60 -28.61
CA VAL A 567 6.52 -27.91 -28.14
C VAL A 567 7.64 -28.94 -28.22
N ASP A 568 8.38 -29.01 -29.33
CA ASP A 568 9.51 -29.93 -29.49
C ASP A 568 10.62 -29.63 -28.45
N GLU A 569 10.98 -28.36 -28.24
CA GLU A 569 11.96 -27.93 -27.22
C GLU A 569 11.56 -28.34 -25.78
N GLU A 570 10.27 -28.28 -25.45
CA GLU A 570 9.76 -28.74 -24.15
C GLU A 570 9.84 -30.26 -24.00
N LEU A 571 9.46 -30.99 -25.05
CA LEU A 571 9.51 -32.46 -25.05
C LEU A 571 10.95 -32.97 -24.94
N GLU A 572 11.92 -32.28 -25.53
CA GLU A 572 13.35 -32.63 -25.40
C GLU A 572 13.91 -32.40 -23.99
N LYS A 573 13.39 -31.42 -23.26
CA LYS A 573 13.81 -31.12 -21.87
C LYS A 573 13.12 -32.01 -20.83
N ALA A 574 12.02 -32.66 -21.19
CA ALA A 574 11.25 -33.48 -20.27
C ALA A 574 12.05 -34.72 -19.85
N VAL A 575 12.37 -34.82 -18.56
CA VAL A 575 13.07 -35.98 -17.98
C VAL A 575 12.04 -36.94 -17.40
N ASP A 576 12.02 -38.17 -17.89
CA ASP A 576 11.10 -39.21 -17.44
C ASP A 576 11.60 -39.90 -16.16
N THR A 577 10.90 -39.70 -15.05
CA THR A 577 11.31 -40.22 -13.74
C THR A 577 10.10 -40.70 -12.94
N VAL A 578 10.21 -41.85 -12.28
CA VAL A 578 9.18 -42.34 -11.36
C VAL A 578 9.53 -41.90 -9.94
N PRO A 579 8.71 -41.03 -9.29
CA PRO A 579 8.98 -40.59 -7.94
C PRO A 579 8.80 -41.69 -6.89
N LYS A 580 9.41 -41.51 -5.72
CA LYS A 580 9.40 -42.54 -4.67
C LYS A 580 8.08 -42.54 -3.90
N ILE A 581 7.48 -43.72 -3.74
CA ILE A 581 6.21 -43.92 -3.02
C ILE A 581 6.21 -43.34 -1.59
N PRO A 582 7.28 -43.51 -0.76
CA PRO A 582 7.31 -42.90 0.57
C PRO A 582 7.13 -41.38 0.58
N ASP A 583 7.66 -40.69 -0.43
CA ASP A 583 7.59 -39.23 -0.53
C ASP A 583 6.18 -38.78 -0.96
N ILE A 584 5.57 -39.50 -1.91
CA ILE A 584 4.16 -39.31 -2.31
C ILE A 584 3.23 -39.51 -1.12
N ASN A 585 3.39 -40.61 -0.38
CA ASN A 585 2.60 -40.91 0.82
C ASN A 585 2.79 -39.85 1.90
N TYR A 586 4.01 -39.35 2.11
CA TYR A 586 4.26 -38.28 3.07
C TYR A 586 3.48 -37.01 2.73
N LEU A 587 3.51 -36.56 1.46
CA LEU A 587 2.78 -35.37 1.01
C LEU A 587 1.26 -35.56 1.05
N LEU A 588 0.77 -36.73 0.63
CA LEU A 588 -0.66 -37.09 0.72
C LEU A 588 -1.17 -37.04 2.17
N LYS A 589 -0.39 -37.56 3.13
CA LYS A 589 -0.74 -37.48 4.55
C LYS A 589 -0.89 -36.05 5.05
N GLN A 590 -0.03 -35.14 4.60
CA GLN A 590 -0.16 -33.72 4.97
C GLN A 590 -1.46 -33.13 4.44
N ARG A 591 -1.84 -33.46 3.19
CA ARG A 591 -3.12 -33.05 2.59
C ARG A 591 -4.32 -33.66 3.31
N PHE A 592 -4.28 -34.95 3.64
CA PHE A 592 -5.39 -35.64 4.30
C PHE A 592 -5.66 -35.16 5.73
N LYS A 593 -4.73 -34.47 6.39
CA LYS A 593 -5.02 -33.83 7.68
C LYS A 593 -6.15 -32.81 7.61
N ASP A 594 -6.36 -32.22 6.44
CA ASP A 594 -7.46 -31.29 6.19
C ASP A 594 -8.76 -32.02 5.78
N PHE A 595 -8.70 -33.32 5.49
CA PHE A 595 -9.87 -34.13 5.13
C PHE A 595 -10.51 -34.70 6.39
N TYR A 596 -11.81 -34.49 6.54
CA TYR A 596 -12.57 -35.01 7.66
C TYR A 596 -12.55 -36.54 7.70
N GLY A 597 -12.32 -37.11 8.89
CA GLY A 597 -12.28 -38.57 9.10
C GLY A 597 -10.92 -39.21 8.82
N TYR A 598 -9.90 -38.47 8.35
CA TYR A 598 -8.58 -39.09 8.20
C TYR A 598 -7.98 -39.49 9.55
N ASN A 599 -7.63 -40.77 9.73
CA ASN A 599 -7.14 -41.31 10.99
C ASN A 599 -6.01 -42.33 10.77
N GLU A 600 -4.75 -41.91 10.97
CA GLU A 600 -3.55 -42.75 10.82
C GLU A 600 -3.54 -44.00 11.72
N SER A 601 -4.34 -44.01 12.79
CA SER A 601 -4.43 -45.15 13.71
C SER A 601 -5.12 -46.37 13.09
N ILE A 602 -5.85 -46.18 11.99
CA ILE A 602 -6.51 -47.27 11.27
C ILE A 602 -5.46 -48.08 10.48
N ASP A 603 -5.22 -49.32 10.90
CA ASP A 603 -4.28 -50.21 10.22
C ASP A 603 -4.82 -50.69 8.86
N VAL A 604 -4.18 -50.20 7.79
CA VAL A 604 -4.44 -50.55 6.40
C VAL A 604 -3.61 -51.73 5.90
N LYS A 605 -2.62 -52.24 6.66
CA LYS A 605 -1.70 -53.27 6.14
C LYS A 605 -2.41 -54.54 5.65
N ASN A 606 -3.48 -54.91 6.35
CA ASN A 606 -4.29 -56.10 6.07
C ASN A 606 -5.51 -55.82 5.15
N SER A 607 -5.70 -54.60 4.65
CA SER A 607 -6.79 -54.32 3.71
C SER A 607 -6.47 -54.85 2.31
N LYS A 608 -7.54 -55.10 1.54
CA LYS A 608 -7.42 -55.54 0.15
C LYS A 608 -6.76 -54.45 -0.70
N GLU A 609 -5.88 -54.88 -1.60
CA GLU A 609 -5.29 -54.03 -2.63
C GLU A 609 -6.36 -53.55 -3.60
N MET A 610 -6.42 -52.25 -3.83
CA MET A 610 -7.32 -51.59 -4.77
C MET A 610 -6.49 -50.86 -5.83
N ARG A 611 -7.08 -50.61 -6.99
CA ARG A 611 -6.42 -49.92 -8.10
C ARG A 611 -7.35 -48.88 -8.67
N PHE A 612 -6.81 -47.69 -8.93
CA PHE A 612 -7.50 -46.74 -9.78
C PHE A 612 -7.50 -47.23 -11.22
N ARG A 613 -8.49 -46.80 -11.99
CA ARG A 613 -8.46 -47.04 -13.43
C ARG A 613 -7.25 -46.30 -14.01
N PRO A 614 -6.48 -46.92 -14.93
CA PRO A 614 -5.37 -46.24 -15.57
C PRO A 614 -5.83 -44.94 -16.24
N LEU A 615 -5.06 -43.87 -16.07
CA LEU A 615 -5.35 -42.57 -16.67
C LEU A 615 -4.17 -42.12 -17.51
N ILE A 616 -4.46 -41.47 -18.63
CA ILE A 616 -3.44 -40.87 -19.47
C ILE A 616 -3.22 -39.45 -18.97
N VAL A 617 -1.97 -39.14 -18.60
CA VAL A 617 -1.60 -37.88 -17.95
C VAL A 617 -0.36 -37.32 -18.63
N ASP A 618 -0.25 -35.99 -18.71
CA ASP A 618 0.96 -35.34 -19.20
C ASP A 618 2.14 -35.67 -18.25
N LEU A 619 3.28 -35.98 -18.85
CA LEU A 619 4.51 -36.38 -18.17
C LEU A 619 4.93 -35.35 -17.10
N GLN A 620 4.71 -34.06 -17.34
CA GLN A 620 5.04 -32.99 -16.37
C GLN A 620 4.32 -33.17 -15.02
N TYR A 621 3.17 -33.85 -15.01
CA TYR A 621 2.41 -34.09 -13.79
C TYR A 621 2.70 -35.45 -13.14
N CYS A 622 3.50 -36.31 -13.78
CA CYS A 622 3.84 -37.65 -13.27
C CYS A 622 5.29 -37.76 -12.78
N ASN A 623 6.08 -36.69 -12.92
CA ASN A 623 7.50 -36.67 -12.55
C ASN A 623 7.81 -35.82 -11.31
N ASN A 624 6.77 -35.34 -10.61
CA ASN A 624 6.92 -34.48 -9.44
C ASN A 624 6.00 -34.98 -8.32
N GLU A 625 6.57 -35.28 -7.15
CA GLU A 625 5.87 -35.82 -5.98
C GLU A 625 4.70 -34.93 -5.54
N LEU A 626 4.87 -33.60 -5.60
CA LEU A 626 3.83 -32.64 -5.25
C LEU A 626 2.65 -32.73 -6.22
N ASN A 627 2.90 -32.62 -7.53
CA ASN A 627 1.85 -32.70 -8.55
C ASN A 627 1.09 -34.04 -8.50
N ILE A 628 1.81 -35.14 -8.26
CA ILE A 628 1.20 -36.47 -8.07
C ILE A 628 0.32 -36.46 -6.83
N SER A 629 0.84 -36.02 -5.68
CA SER A 629 0.08 -36.02 -4.43
C SER A 629 -1.19 -35.17 -4.51
N GLU A 630 -1.14 -34.02 -5.18
CA GLU A 630 -2.32 -33.15 -5.37
C GLU A 630 -3.39 -33.80 -6.25
N ARG A 631 -2.97 -34.40 -7.38
CA ARG A 631 -3.89 -35.13 -8.26
C ARG A 631 -4.50 -36.34 -7.57
N LEU A 632 -3.67 -37.13 -6.89
CA LEU A 632 -4.13 -38.31 -6.15
C LEU A 632 -5.09 -37.93 -5.02
N ALA A 633 -4.88 -36.82 -4.32
CA ALA A 633 -5.83 -36.33 -3.32
C ALA A 633 -7.22 -36.09 -3.93
N GLY A 634 -7.30 -35.50 -5.13
CA GLY A 634 -8.56 -35.35 -5.87
C GLY A 634 -9.19 -36.69 -6.29
N TYR A 635 -8.38 -37.69 -6.68
CA TYR A 635 -8.89 -39.04 -6.95
C TYR A 635 -9.44 -39.71 -5.69
N PHE A 636 -8.79 -39.49 -4.54
CA PHE A 636 -9.26 -40.00 -3.26
C PHE A 636 -10.51 -39.31 -2.76
N GLU A 637 -10.65 -38.00 -2.95
CA GLU A 637 -11.90 -37.27 -2.70
C GLU A 637 -13.07 -37.85 -3.49
N SER A 638 -12.90 -38.05 -4.81
CA SER A 638 -13.93 -38.69 -5.64
C SER A 638 -14.22 -40.11 -5.16
N PHE A 639 -13.18 -40.88 -4.83
CA PHE A 639 -13.33 -42.25 -4.31
C PHE A 639 -14.09 -42.31 -2.98
N LEU A 640 -13.81 -41.39 -2.04
CA LEU A 640 -14.47 -41.33 -0.74
C LEU A 640 -15.96 -41.01 -0.89
N ASN A 641 -16.30 -40.03 -1.72
CA ASN A 641 -17.69 -39.72 -2.06
C ASN A 641 -18.40 -40.93 -2.68
N ASP A 642 -17.72 -41.63 -3.58
CA ASP A 642 -18.20 -42.89 -4.17
C ASP A 642 -18.47 -43.99 -3.13
N GLN A 643 -17.64 -44.10 -2.07
CA GLN A 643 -17.89 -45.06 -0.98
C GLN A 643 -19.08 -44.65 -0.13
N ILE A 644 -19.21 -43.36 0.18
CA ILE A 644 -20.33 -42.82 0.96
C ILE A 644 -21.66 -43.06 0.25
N GLU A 645 -21.73 -42.77 -1.04
CA GLU A 645 -22.94 -42.99 -1.83
C GLU A 645 -23.33 -44.48 -1.92
N LYS A 646 -22.34 -45.39 -1.96
CA LYS A 646 -22.58 -46.83 -2.03
C LYS A 646 -23.02 -47.44 -0.70
N GLU A 647 -22.46 -46.95 0.42
CA GLU A 647 -22.70 -47.54 1.73
C GLU A 647 -23.87 -46.90 2.48
N LEU A 648 -24.06 -45.57 2.40
CA LEU A 648 -25.13 -44.91 3.15
C LEU A 648 -26.48 -45.01 2.44
N SER A 649 -27.54 -45.15 3.24
CA SER A 649 -28.91 -45.11 2.73
C SER A 649 -29.30 -43.70 2.30
N VAL A 650 -30.13 -43.58 1.26
CA VAL A 650 -30.62 -42.32 0.73
C VAL A 650 -31.97 -41.97 1.36
N VAL A 651 -32.08 -40.76 1.91
CA VAL A 651 -33.34 -40.16 2.34
C VAL A 651 -33.68 -39.00 1.41
N GLU A 652 -34.79 -39.14 0.70
CA GLU A 652 -35.30 -38.09 -0.19
C GLU A 652 -36.21 -37.13 0.57
N LEU A 653 -35.87 -35.84 0.56
CA LEU A 653 -36.59 -34.77 1.26
C LEU A 653 -37.23 -33.76 0.30
N SER A 654 -38.29 -33.11 0.76
CA SER A 654 -39.02 -32.02 0.10
C SER A 654 -39.29 -30.88 1.08
N PHE A 655 -39.22 -29.63 0.63
CA PHE A 655 -39.37 -28.46 1.51
C PHE A 655 -40.83 -28.14 1.93
N ASP A 656 -41.65 -29.18 2.04
CA ASP A 656 -43.02 -29.17 2.53
C ASP A 656 -43.14 -29.95 3.85
N LEU A 657 -44.36 -30.04 4.39
CA LEU A 657 -44.61 -30.74 5.66
C LEU A 657 -44.28 -32.24 5.56
N ASP A 658 -44.40 -32.85 4.38
CA ASP A 658 -44.10 -34.27 4.19
C ASP A 658 -42.60 -34.53 4.32
N GLY A 659 -41.75 -33.68 3.71
CA GLY A 659 -40.31 -33.83 3.90
C GLY A 659 -39.84 -33.50 5.32
N VAL A 660 -40.50 -32.57 6.03
CA VAL A 660 -40.28 -32.34 7.46
C VAL A 660 -40.58 -33.61 8.26
N LYS A 661 -41.72 -34.26 8.02
CA LYS A 661 -42.10 -35.51 8.70
C LYS A 661 -41.15 -36.65 8.39
N VAL A 662 -40.73 -36.82 7.13
CA VAL A 662 -39.77 -37.85 6.74
C VAL A 662 -38.45 -37.69 7.49
N LEU A 663 -37.87 -36.48 7.55
CA LEU A 663 -36.63 -36.28 8.29
C LEU A 663 -36.84 -36.46 9.80
N LEU A 664 -37.93 -35.95 10.34
CA LEU A 664 -38.27 -36.10 11.75
C LEU A 664 -38.39 -37.57 12.17
N ASP A 665 -39.03 -38.40 11.36
CA ASP A 665 -39.15 -39.84 11.58
C ASP A 665 -37.78 -40.53 11.52
N GLN A 666 -36.91 -40.15 10.56
CA GLN A 666 -35.56 -40.70 10.47
C GLN A 666 -34.71 -40.38 11.72
N LEU A 667 -34.81 -39.16 12.23
CA LEU A 667 -34.05 -38.70 13.42
C LEU A 667 -34.65 -39.20 14.74
N LYS A 668 -35.95 -39.48 14.82
CA LYS A 668 -36.56 -40.10 16.01
C LYS A 668 -36.21 -41.58 16.14
N ASN A 669 -36.17 -42.28 15.00
CA ASN A 669 -35.95 -43.72 14.98
C ASN A 669 -34.47 -44.11 15.10
N ASN A 670 -33.55 -43.18 14.88
CA ASN A 670 -32.11 -43.45 14.87
C ASN A 670 -31.33 -42.39 15.67
N ARG A 671 -30.27 -42.80 16.36
CA ARG A 671 -29.40 -41.89 17.11
C ARG A 671 -28.20 -41.46 16.24
N TYR A 672 -28.28 -40.27 15.66
CA TYR A 672 -27.18 -39.59 14.99
C TYR A 672 -26.72 -38.40 15.85
N ASN A 673 -25.42 -38.19 15.97
CA ASN A 673 -24.85 -37.13 16.82
C ASN A 673 -24.06 -36.08 16.04
N LYS A 674 -23.79 -36.31 14.74
CA LYS A 674 -23.12 -35.38 13.84
C LYS A 674 -23.92 -35.14 12.55
N ARG A 675 -23.75 -33.98 11.94
CA ARG A 675 -24.33 -33.59 10.64
C ARG A 675 -23.44 -32.56 9.94
N ASN A 676 -23.50 -32.48 8.61
CA ASN A 676 -22.79 -31.45 7.84
C ASN A 676 -23.70 -30.46 7.11
N TYR A 677 -25.01 -30.52 7.39
CA TYR A 677 -26.02 -29.69 6.77
C TYR A 677 -27.16 -29.40 7.76
N THR A 678 -27.76 -28.20 7.67
CA THR A 678 -28.92 -27.81 8.49
C THR A 678 -30.16 -27.70 7.60
N TYR A 679 -30.96 -28.77 7.56
CA TYR A 679 -32.16 -28.78 6.73
C TYR A 679 -33.13 -27.64 7.08
N VAL A 680 -33.35 -27.36 8.36
CA VAL A 680 -34.31 -26.34 8.83
C VAL A 680 -33.92 -24.90 8.48
N ASP A 681 -32.65 -24.62 8.16
CA ASP A 681 -32.20 -23.26 7.82
C ASP A 681 -32.44 -22.89 6.35
N ASP A 682 -32.92 -23.84 5.54
CA ASP A 682 -33.09 -23.64 4.11
C ASP A 682 -34.19 -22.61 3.77
N TRP A 683 -33.89 -21.74 2.81
CA TRP A 683 -34.81 -20.67 2.38
C TRP A 683 -36.01 -21.18 1.58
N ALA A 684 -35.97 -22.43 1.11
CA ALA A 684 -37.07 -23.04 0.35
C ALA A 684 -38.35 -23.28 1.17
N PHE A 685 -38.30 -23.23 2.50
CA PHE A 685 -39.47 -23.41 3.35
C PHE A 685 -40.42 -22.21 3.34
N ASN A 686 -41.69 -22.47 3.03
CA ASN A 686 -42.74 -21.47 3.15
C ASN A 686 -43.13 -21.20 4.63
N LYS A 687 -43.78 -20.06 4.87
CA LYS A 687 -44.18 -19.63 6.21
C LYS A 687 -45.10 -20.64 6.93
N GLY A 688 -46.02 -21.27 6.21
CA GLY A 688 -46.96 -22.23 6.79
C GLY A 688 -46.28 -23.50 7.33
N VAL A 689 -45.22 -23.97 6.66
CA VAL A 689 -44.42 -25.10 7.14
C VAL A 689 -43.61 -24.71 8.38
N LYS A 690 -42.99 -23.52 8.38
CA LYS A 690 -42.21 -23.03 9.54
C LYS A 690 -43.04 -22.85 10.81
N GLU A 691 -44.33 -22.55 10.68
CA GLU A 691 -45.25 -22.38 11.80
C GLU A 691 -45.81 -23.71 12.33
N SER A 692 -45.63 -24.83 11.62
CA SER A 692 -46.11 -26.16 12.03
C SER A 692 -45.39 -26.69 13.27
N GLU A 693 -46.08 -27.53 14.05
CA GLU A 693 -45.50 -28.14 15.25
C GLU A 693 -44.42 -29.16 14.90
N GLU A 694 -44.60 -29.92 13.82
CA GLU A 694 -43.61 -30.88 13.32
C GLU A 694 -42.29 -30.20 12.93
N TYR A 695 -42.35 -29.00 12.34
CA TYR A 695 -41.15 -28.24 12.00
C TYR A 695 -40.43 -27.72 13.25
N LYS A 696 -41.16 -27.18 14.23
CA LYS A 696 -40.56 -26.73 15.50
C LYS A 696 -39.93 -27.90 16.28
N GLU A 697 -40.56 -29.07 16.25
CA GLU A 697 -39.99 -30.29 16.84
C GLU A 697 -38.71 -30.71 16.12
N LEU A 698 -38.71 -30.67 14.78
CA LEU A 698 -37.53 -30.99 13.97
C LEU A 698 -36.36 -30.03 14.26
N VAL A 699 -36.62 -28.72 14.39
CA VAL A 699 -35.61 -27.72 14.79
C VAL A 699 -34.96 -28.12 16.11
N THR A 700 -35.76 -28.47 17.11
CA THR A 700 -35.29 -28.86 18.44
C THR A 700 -34.39 -30.11 18.38
N ILE A 701 -34.75 -31.11 17.57
CA ILE A 701 -33.94 -32.33 17.41
C ILE A 701 -32.62 -32.01 16.69
N ILE A 702 -32.66 -31.20 15.63
CA ILE A 702 -31.47 -30.84 14.84
C ILE A 702 -30.49 -29.97 15.64
N GLU A 703 -30.97 -29.09 16.52
CA GLU A 703 -30.14 -28.33 17.46
C GLU A 703 -29.33 -29.24 18.40
N GLY A 704 -29.86 -30.43 18.72
CA GLY A 704 -29.16 -31.45 19.51
C GLY A 704 -28.10 -32.25 18.75
N ILE A 705 -27.95 -32.06 17.43
CA ILE A 705 -26.99 -32.77 16.57
C ILE A 705 -25.90 -31.80 16.14
N SER A 706 -24.65 -32.12 16.49
CA SER A 706 -23.49 -31.25 16.24
C SER A 706 -23.22 -31.08 14.76
N PHE A 707 -23.05 -29.83 14.31
CA PHE A 707 -22.62 -29.52 12.96
C PHE A 707 -21.09 -29.71 12.82
N GLU A 708 -20.65 -30.33 11.73
CA GLU A 708 -19.24 -30.54 11.39
C GLU A 708 -19.01 -30.20 9.92
N ASN A 709 -17.90 -29.52 9.62
CA ASN A 709 -17.44 -29.39 8.24
C ASN A 709 -16.75 -30.69 7.82
N THR A 710 -17.39 -31.43 6.91
CA THR A 710 -16.92 -32.76 6.49
C THR A 710 -16.22 -32.74 5.13
N SER A 711 -15.59 -31.63 4.73
CA SER A 711 -14.80 -31.58 3.49
C SER A 711 -13.81 -32.76 3.44
N PRO A 712 -13.71 -33.50 2.31
CA PRO A 712 -14.25 -33.17 0.99
C PRO A 712 -15.55 -33.92 0.62
N ILE A 713 -16.40 -34.25 1.58
CA ILE A 713 -17.66 -34.95 1.32
C ILE A 713 -18.70 -33.98 0.74
N ASP A 714 -19.17 -34.26 -0.47
CA ASP A 714 -20.09 -33.41 -1.25
C ASP A 714 -21.57 -33.61 -0.91
N PHE A 715 -21.89 -34.66 -0.14
CA PHE A 715 -23.25 -35.00 0.22
C PHE A 715 -23.67 -34.40 1.56
N HIS A 716 -24.93 -33.98 1.65
CA HIS A 716 -25.56 -33.68 2.94
C HIS A 716 -25.83 -34.97 3.70
N ILE A 717 -25.28 -35.11 4.90
CA ILE A 717 -25.34 -36.34 5.68
C ILE A 717 -25.64 -36.08 7.16
N PHE A 718 -26.35 -37.04 7.75
CA PHE A 718 -26.48 -37.21 9.20
C PHE A 718 -25.79 -38.52 9.56
N PHE A 719 -24.89 -38.49 10.55
CA PHE A 719 -24.01 -39.61 10.82
C PHE A 719 -23.63 -39.73 12.30
N LYS A 720 -23.06 -40.88 12.64
CA LYS A 720 -22.48 -41.18 13.96
C LYS A 720 -21.00 -40.83 13.99
N GLU A 721 -20.56 -40.27 15.10
CA GLU A 721 -19.15 -39.94 15.34
C GLU A 721 -18.22 -41.17 15.17
N GLY A 722 -17.06 -40.96 14.53
CA GLY A 722 -16.07 -42.00 14.24
C GLY A 722 -16.42 -42.94 13.09
N CYS A 723 -17.63 -42.85 12.52
CA CYS A 723 -18.05 -43.72 11.42
C CYS A 723 -17.46 -43.33 10.06
N LEU A 724 -17.13 -42.06 9.88
CA LEU A 724 -16.48 -41.59 8.64
C LEU A 724 -14.97 -41.74 8.70
N ASP A 725 -14.41 -42.30 9.78
CA ASP A 725 -12.97 -42.44 9.90
C ASP A 725 -12.43 -43.40 8.84
N TYR A 726 -11.30 -43.04 8.23
CA TYR A 726 -10.62 -43.85 7.24
C TYR A 726 -9.11 -43.64 7.24
N ASN A 727 -8.40 -44.57 6.61
CA ASN A 727 -6.99 -44.41 6.26
C ASN A 727 -6.72 -45.01 4.87
N ILE A 728 -5.76 -44.41 4.17
CA ILE A 728 -5.38 -44.72 2.80
C ILE A 728 -3.86 -44.71 2.71
N GLU A 729 -3.28 -45.67 1.99
CA GLU A 729 -1.85 -45.73 1.70
C GLU A 729 -1.62 -46.16 0.25
N ILE A 730 -0.80 -45.41 -0.49
CA ILE A 730 -0.30 -45.81 -1.80
C ILE A 730 0.71 -46.92 -1.61
N THR A 731 0.54 -48.02 -2.33
CA THR A 731 1.40 -49.21 -2.27
C THR A 731 2.29 -49.32 -3.50
N GLU A 732 1.81 -48.84 -4.65
CA GLU A 732 2.46 -48.94 -5.95
C GLU A 732 2.09 -47.70 -6.78
N TYR A 733 3.10 -47.09 -7.38
CA TYR A 733 2.95 -45.98 -8.31
C TYR A 733 3.89 -46.22 -9.50
N GLU A 734 3.32 -46.38 -10.68
CA GLU A 734 4.05 -46.58 -11.92
C GLU A 734 3.42 -45.73 -13.02
N HIS A 735 4.21 -45.39 -14.02
CA HIS A 735 3.69 -44.82 -15.25
C HIS A 735 4.39 -45.45 -16.45
N ASP A 736 3.59 -45.78 -17.47
CA ASP A 736 4.06 -46.49 -18.65
C ASP A 736 3.92 -45.63 -19.91
N PHE A 737 4.71 -45.97 -20.93
CA PHE A 737 4.49 -45.45 -22.27
C PHE A 737 3.16 -45.96 -22.82
N LEU A 738 2.45 -45.09 -23.53
CA LEU A 738 1.29 -45.49 -24.30
C LEU A 738 1.72 -46.35 -25.49
N THR A 739 0.97 -47.39 -25.78
CA THR A 739 1.11 -48.16 -27.03
C THR A 739 0.70 -47.33 -28.24
N ASP A 740 1.12 -47.72 -29.46
CA ASP A 740 0.72 -47.05 -30.70
C ASP A 740 -0.82 -46.99 -30.86
N ASP A 741 -1.51 -48.06 -30.47
CA ASP A 741 -2.98 -48.14 -30.50
C ASP A 741 -3.60 -47.19 -29.47
N GLU A 742 -3.09 -47.15 -28.24
CA GLU A 742 -3.54 -46.21 -27.20
C GLU A 742 -3.29 -44.76 -27.63
N CYS A 743 -2.13 -44.46 -28.22
CA CYS A 743 -1.82 -43.14 -28.79
C CYS A 743 -2.80 -42.78 -29.91
N SER A 744 -3.06 -43.69 -30.84
CA SER A 744 -3.97 -43.45 -31.96
C SER A 744 -5.42 -43.27 -31.51
N VAL A 745 -5.84 -43.87 -30.39
CA VAL A 745 -7.18 -43.62 -29.84
C VAL A 745 -7.20 -42.31 -29.05
N TYR A 746 -6.17 -42.06 -28.23
CA TYR A 746 -6.12 -40.87 -27.38
C TYR A 746 -5.97 -39.58 -28.19
N VAL A 747 -5.21 -39.62 -29.29
CA VAL A 747 -5.02 -38.46 -30.18
C VAL A 747 -6.34 -37.95 -30.76
N GLU A 748 -7.33 -38.82 -30.99
CA GLU A 748 -8.64 -38.43 -31.53
C GLU A 748 -9.41 -37.51 -30.58
N ASN A 749 -9.12 -37.53 -29.28
CA ASN A 749 -9.68 -36.57 -28.32
C ASN A 749 -9.23 -35.13 -28.57
N PHE A 750 -8.14 -34.95 -29.32
CA PHE A 750 -7.57 -33.65 -29.66
C PHE A 750 -7.84 -33.24 -31.11
N LYS A 751 -8.64 -34.04 -31.85
CA LYS A 751 -8.99 -33.74 -33.24
C LYS A 751 -9.83 -32.46 -33.28
N VAL A 752 -9.36 -31.46 -34.01
CA VAL A 752 -10.10 -30.21 -34.25
C VAL A 752 -10.65 -30.14 -35.67
N ALA A 753 -9.95 -30.74 -36.65
CA ALA A 753 -10.38 -30.85 -38.04
C ALA A 753 -9.98 -32.18 -38.66
N ASP A 754 -10.42 -32.43 -39.89
CA ASP A 754 -9.94 -33.58 -40.65
C ASP A 754 -8.42 -33.50 -40.88
N GLY A 755 -7.70 -34.41 -40.21
CA GLY A 755 -6.25 -34.51 -40.28
C GLY A 755 -5.48 -33.52 -39.39
N LEU A 756 -6.16 -32.70 -38.57
CA LEU A 756 -5.53 -31.69 -37.71
C LEU A 756 -5.94 -31.84 -36.23
N TYR A 757 -4.95 -31.79 -35.35
CA TYR A 757 -5.08 -32.06 -33.91
C TYR A 757 -4.45 -30.92 -33.10
N LYS A 758 -5.15 -30.40 -32.08
CA LYS A 758 -4.63 -29.33 -31.21
C LYS A 758 -4.03 -29.95 -29.94
N LEU A 759 -2.70 -29.94 -29.83
CA LEU A 759 -1.94 -30.49 -28.69
C LEU A 759 -0.89 -29.49 -28.23
N LYS A 760 -0.83 -29.23 -26.92
CA LYS A 760 0.09 -28.24 -26.30
C LYS A 760 0.12 -26.90 -27.06
N ASP A 761 -1.07 -26.46 -27.47
CA ASP A 761 -1.35 -25.24 -28.27
C ASP A 761 -0.86 -25.22 -29.73
N ALA A 762 -0.20 -26.30 -30.21
CA ALA A 762 0.17 -26.48 -31.61
C ALA A 762 -0.94 -27.21 -32.40
N TYR A 763 -1.09 -26.87 -33.67
CA TYR A 763 -1.95 -27.57 -34.62
C TYR A 763 -1.12 -28.55 -35.44
N LEU A 764 -1.29 -29.84 -35.20
CA LEU A 764 -0.43 -30.90 -35.71
C LEU A 764 -1.18 -31.81 -36.67
N ASN A 765 -0.48 -32.36 -37.65
CA ASN A 765 -1.00 -33.51 -38.39
C ASN A 765 -1.03 -34.75 -37.48
N LYS A 766 -1.81 -35.78 -37.86
CA LYS A 766 -1.99 -37.00 -37.04
C LYS A 766 -0.66 -37.64 -36.61
N SER A 767 0.30 -37.73 -37.52
CA SER A 767 1.59 -38.38 -37.24
C SER A 767 2.38 -37.62 -36.18
N LYS A 768 2.47 -36.30 -36.31
CA LYS A 768 3.19 -35.44 -35.36
C LYS A 768 2.45 -35.35 -34.02
N ALA A 769 1.12 -35.33 -34.04
CA ALA A 769 0.27 -35.38 -32.85
C ALA A 769 0.50 -36.66 -32.04
N MET A 770 0.58 -37.82 -32.72
CA MET A 770 0.91 -39.09 -32.08
C MET A 770 2.33 -39.07 -31.50
N GLU A 771 3.31 -38.49 -32.19
CA GLU A 771 4.67 -38.33 -31.67
C GLU A 771 4.70 -37.50 -30.37
N VAL A 772 3.95 -36.39 -30.32
CA VAL A 772 3.81 -35.54 -29.13
C VAL A 772 3.18 -36.31 -27.97
N ILE A 773 2.13 -37.09 -28.22
CA ILE A 773 1.49 -37.92 -27.19
C ILE A 773 2.46 -38.98 -26.66
N MET A 774 3.11 -39.71 -27.57
CA MET A 774 4.03 -40.80 -27.22
C MET A 774 5.21 -40.31 -26.38
N LYS A 775 5.74 -39.11 -26.68
CA LYS A 775 6.84 -38.52 -25.89
C LYS A 775 6.36 -37.87 -24.60
N GLY A 776 5.25 -37.13 -24.66
CA GLY A 776 4.83 -36.20 -23.62
C GLY A 776 3.79 -36.70 -22.62
N TYR A 777 3.21 -37.88 -22.83
CA TYR A 777 2.15 -38.43 -21.96
C TYR A 777 2.54 -39.82 -21.47
N ARG A 778 2.02 -40.18 -20.29
CA ARG A 778 2.19 -41.50 -19.69
C ARG A 778 0.85 -42.05 -19.23
N LYS A 779 0.76 -43.37 -19.17
CA LYS A 779 -0.35 -44.10 -18.57
C LYS A 779 -0.02 -44.31 -17.10
N GLU A 780 -0.68 -43.55 -16.24
CA GLU A 780 -0.54 -43.59 -14.79
C GLU A 780 -1.26 -44.82 -14.20
N LEU A 781 -0.54 -45.57 -13.36
CA LEU A 781 -0.98 -46.79 -12.69
C LEU A 781 -0.78 -46.63 -11.18
N VAL A 782 -1.86 -46.77 -10.43
CA VAL A 782 -1.86 -46.51 -8.99
C VAL A 782 -2.57 -47.65 -8.26
N SER A 783 -1.82 -48.32 -7.38
CA SER A 783 -2.38 -49.26 -6.41
C SER A 783 -2.37 -48.64 -5.01
N PHE A 784 -3.43 -48.91 -4.25
CA PHE A 784 -3.58 -48.37 -2.91
C PHE A 784 -4.37 -49.32 -2.00
N LYS A 785 -4.18 -49.12 -0.70
CA LYS A 785 -4.93 -49.78 0.36
C LYS A 785 -5.84 -48.78 1.04
N TYR A 786 -7.09 -49.16 1.25
CA TYR A 786 -8.12 -48.35 1.90
C TYR A 786 -8.82 -49.16 2.99
N LYS A 787 -9.07 -48.51 4.12
CA LYS A 787 -9.91 -49.04 5.19
C LYS A 787 -10.70 -47.91 5.83
N SER A 788 -11.99 -48.15 6.10
CA SER A 788 -12.86 -47.21 6.78
C SER A 788 -13.79 -47.91 7.77
N ASN A 789 -14.27 -47.15 8.73
CA ASN A 789 -15.33 -47.56 9.66
C ASN A 789 -16.74 -47.44 9.04
N LEU A 790 -16.85 -46.87 7.84
CA LEU A 790 -18.10 -46.62 7.14
C LEU A 790 -18.85 -47.94 6.84
N ASN A 791 -20.13 -47.93 7.15
CA ASN A 791 -21.08 -49.00 6.85
C ASN A 791 -22.51 -48.42 6.80
N ARG A 792 -23.48 -49.26 6.43
CA ARG A 792 -24.90 -48.87 6.30
C ARG A 792 -25.55 -48.28 7.55
N ASP A 793 -25.07 -48.64 8.74
CA ASP A 793 -25.63 -48.18 10.02
C ASP A 793 -25.01 -46.86 10.51
N CYS A 794 -24.04 -46.33 9.76
CA CYS A 794 -23.31 -45.11 10.12
C CYS A 794 -24.14 -43.84 9.99
N GLY A 795 -25.10 -43.82 9.07
CA GLY A 795 -25.80 -42.59 8.70
C GLY A 795 -26.70 -42.75 7.48
N PHE A 796 -27.21 -41.62 7.02
CA PHE A 796 -27.90 -41.52 5.76
C PHE A 796 -27.51 -40.24 5.04
N LEU A 797 -27.63 -40.28 3.72
CA LEU A 797 -27.42 -39.15 2.84
C LEU A 797 -28.76 -38.53 2.44
N ILE A 798 -28.77 -37.21 2.26
CA ILE A 798 -29.96 -36.45 1.88
C ILE A 798 -29.90 -36.15 0.38
N ARG A 799 -31.03 -36.39 -0.29
CA ARG A 799 -31.30 -35.90 -1.65
C ARG A 799 -32.60 -35.14 -1.68
N TYR A 800 -32.74 -34.20 -2.60
CA TYR A 800 -33.97 -33.43 -2.74
C TYR A 800 -34.84 -33.97 -3.87
N LYS A 801 -36.14 -34.06 -3.63
CA LYS A 801 -37.14 -34.28 -4.67
C LYS A 801 -37.29 -32.99 -5.47
N TYR A 802 -36.63 -32.91 -6.61
CA TYR A 802 -36.96 -31.90 -7.61
C TYR A 802 -38.26 -32.32 -8.28
N ASN A 803 -39.36 -31.62 -7.96
CA ASN A 803 -40.53 -31.67 -8.82
C ASN A 803 -40.10 -31.15 -10.19
N ARG A 804 -39.95 -32.04 -11.16
CA ARG A 804 -39.91 -31.67 -12.59
C ARG A 804 -41.27 -31.16 -13.02
#